data_AF-A0A9D6CGB7-F1
#
_entry.id   AF-A0A9D6CGB7-F1
#
_cell.length_a   1.000
_cell.length_b   1.000
_cell.length_c   1.000
_cell.angle_alpha   90.00
_cell.angle_beta   90.00
_cell.angle_gamma   90.00
#
_symmetry.space_group_name_H-M   'P 1'
#
loop_
_entity.id
_entity.type
_entity.pdbx_description
1 polymer ?
#
loop_
_entity_poly.entity_id
_entity_poly.type
_entity_poly.pdbx_seq_one_letter_code
_entity_poly.pdbx_strand_id
1 'polypeptide(L)'
;MSSATLSPNPAFVRHTWIDADAAKLDPVGLLVYRSNRLGDDQRVTNTGGGNTSSKVVESDPLTGKAERVLWVKGSGGDLRTAGREFFSSLSLDKLEQLKSVYAARTPKGIKTQAEDDMVDLYRHCTWNLNPRATSIDTPLHAFVPRAHVDHTHPNALIAIAACVRGEEVMREVFGTQLRWLPWMRPGFELGLALEKLCKDHPEADGAIMGQHGLINWSDDPRACYDLTLSLISRAAEHLAAHDRGANTFGGQKVAPVSDEVRRALLVRFLPFLRGKVSTRRRMIGTVQHDDAMLSFVSSHDAARLAELGTSCPDHFLRTKIKPLFIDFDPNRESFDALCEKTEAGLAQYVKDYAAYYDACRHADSPAMRAPEPTVILVPGVGMVAWGSSKSESRTTAEFYRCAVEVMKGAESIGGYRALPRQEAFDIEYWRLEEAKLQRMPKPKPLAGHVSVIVGAGSGIGRVAASHFAADDACVACVDLDAKGAEAAAKDLEKSVGAGIGVAGSGISACGPAIALSCDAADRAAVRRMLDEVVIAYGGIDELVVTAGLFPTPGADGKTSDGDFMRAMQVNVLAPAVLVEEAAATMSAQRLACSAVVTTSVNAVVAKKGSSAYDASKAAANHLVRSLAVTFAPFVRVNAVAPATVIEGSTMFPRARVVASLKKYAIPHDESMSDAELTACLGRFYAERTLLKTVITPRDQAAAIRFLAGPESSRTTGQVLHVDGGLADAFVR
;
A
#
# COMPACT_ATOMS: atom_id res chain seq x y z
N MET A 1 -8.45 -30.57 -40.36
CA MET A 1 -9.11 -30.38 -39.05
C MET A 1 -8.51 -31.38 -38.07
N SER A 2 -7.57 -30.93 -37.25
CA SER A 2 -7.11 -31.64 -36.06
C SER A 2 -7.39 -30.67 -34.93
N SER A 3 -8.44 -30.93 -34.15
CA SER A 3 -8.70 -30.18 -32.93
C SER A 3 -7.64 -30.63 -31.93
N ALA A 4 -6.64 -29.78 -31.67
CA ALA A 4 -5.77 -29.96 -30.52
C ALA A 4 -6.68 -29.92 -29.28
N THR A 5 -6.87 -31.08 -28.66
CA THR A 5 -7.67 -31.23 -27.44
C THR A 5 -7.02 -30.39 -26.34
N LEU A 6 -7.75 -29.36 -25.90
CA LEU A 6 -7.41 -28.54 -24.74
C LEU A 6 -7.13 -29.47 -23.54
N SER A 7 -5.92 -29.39 -22.99
CA SER A 7 -5.60 -30.09 -21.73
C SER A 7 -6.55 -29.57 -20.64
N PRO A 8 -7.22 -30.45 -19.88
CA PRO A 8 -8.23 -30.06 -18.90
C PRO A 8 -7.66 -29.35 -17.66
N ASN A 9 -6.34 -29.18 -17.56
CA ASN A 9 -5.72 -28.35 -16.53
C ASN A 9 -4.50 -27.59 -17.08
N PRO A 10 -4.55 -26.25 -17.17
CA PRO A 10 -3.40 -25.45 -17.57
C PRO A 10 -2.26 -25.59 -16.56
N ALA A 11 -1.09 -26.10 -16.98
CA ALA A 11 0.01 -26.41 -16.04
C ALA A 11 0.56 -25.18 -15.29
N PHE A 12 0.34 -23.97 -15.81
CA PHE A 12 0.94 -22.73 -15.31
C PHE A 12 -0.04 -21.74 -14.66
N VAL A 13 -1.35 -21.90 -14.80
CA VAL A 13 -2.36 -21.02 -14.17
C VAL A 13 -3.47 -21.85 -13.57
N ARG A 14 -4.10 -21.36 -12.49
CA ARG A 14 -5.14 -22.12 -11.80
C ARG A 14 -6.48 -22.00 -12.51
N HIS A 15 -7.08 -23.16 -12.79
CA HIS A 15 -8.47 -23.25 -13.19
C HIS A 15 -9.35 -23.32 -11.93
N THR A 16 -10.21 -22.31 -11.74
CA THR A 16 -11.03 -22.15 -10.53
C THR A 16 -12.52 -22.00 -10.84
N TRP A 17 -12.93 -22.20 -12.09
CA TRP A 17 -14.32 -22.09 -12.49
C TRP A 17 -15.13 -23.32 -12.05
N ILE A 18 -16.29 -23.05 -11.43
CA ILE A 18 -17.23 -24.04 -10.92
C ILE A 18 -18.58 -23.85 -11.62
N ASP A 19 -18.96 -24.82 -12.45
CA ASP A 19 -20.16 -24.72 -13.30
C ASP A 19 -21.45 -24.60 -12.47
N ALA A 20 -21.51 -25.26 -11.31
CA ALA A 20 -22.66 -25.18 -10.41
C ALA A 20 -22.88 -23.77 -9.81
N ASP A 21 -21.81 -22.98 -9.66
CA ASP A 21 -21.91 -21.60 -9.18
C ASP A 21 -22.27 -20.67 -10.34
N ALA A 22 -21.62 -20.84 -11.49
CA ALA A 22 -21.89 -20.08 -12.69
C ALA A 22 -23.35 -20.20 -13.14
N ALA A 23 -23.94 -21.40 -13.10
CA ALA A 23 -25.32 -21.67 -13.53
C ALA A 23 -26.40 -20.89 -12.74
N LYS A 24 -26.06 -20.35 -11.56
CA LYS A 24 -26.99 -19.58 -10.71
C LYS A 24 -26.99 -18.08 -10.99
N LEU A 25 -26.08 -17.60 -11.84
CA LEU A 25 -25.81 -16.18 -12.03
C LEU A 25 -26.50 -15.64 -13.28
N ASP A 26 -26.95 -14.39 -13.20
CA ASP A 26 -27.40 -13.65 -14.38
C ASP A 26 -26.20 -13.28 -15.29
N PRO A 27 -26.41 -12.80 -16.53
CA PRO A 27 -25.31 -12.54 -17.47
C PRO A 27 -24.22 -11.59 -16.96
N VAL A 28 -24.57 -10.59 -16.14
CA VAL A 28 -23.59 -9.66 -15.55
C VAL A 28 -22.95 -10.29 -14.30
N GLY A 29 -23.68 -11.09 -13.54
CA GLY A 29 -23.13 -11.90 -12.45
C GLY A 29 -22.10 -12.90 -12.96
N LEU A 30 -22.33 -13.50 -14.14
CA LEU A 30 -21.35 -14.34 -14.83
C LEU A 30 -20.10 -13.56 -15.27
N LEU A 31 -20.24 -12.30 -15.70
CA LEU A 31 -19.10 -11.42 -15.97
C LEU A 31 -18.28 -11.18 -14.70
N VAL A 32 -18.94 -10.81 -13.61
CA VAL A 32 -18.29 -10.62 -12.30
C VAL A 32 -17.59 -11.90 -11.85
N TYR A 33 -18.26 -13.04 -11.97
CA TYR A 33 -17.69 -14.34 -11.64
C TYR A 33 -16.45 -14.67 -12.47
N ARG A 34 -16.52 -14.57 -13.80
CA ARG A 34 -15.37 -14.77 -14.69
C ARG A 34 -14.20 -13.87 -14.31
N SER A 35 -14.49 -12.60 -14.05
CA SER A 35 -13.50 -11.59 -13.66
C SER A 35 -12.77 -11.96 -12.37
N ASN A 36 -13.52 -12.35 -11.34
CA ASN A 36 -12.95 -12.77 -10.07
C ASN A 36 -12.13 -14.05 -10.22
N ARG A 37 -12.61 -15.04 -10.98
CA ARG A 37 -11.86 -16.28 -11.24
C ARG A 37 -10.55 -16.05 -12.00
N LEU A 38 -10.52 -15.09 -12.94
CA LEU A 38 -9.27 -14.68 -13.62
C LEU A 38 -8.35 -13.90 -12.65
N GLY A 39 -8.92 -13.00 -11.85
CA GLY A 39 -8.18 -12.19 -10.87
C GLY A 39 -7.64 -12.98 -9.65
N ASP A 40 -8.15 -14.19 -9.42
CA ASP A 40 -7.67 -15.08 -8.35
C ASP A 40 -6.22 -15.58 -8.58
N ASP A 41 -5.66 -15.43 -9.79
CA ASP A 41 -4.29 -15.81 -10.14
C ASP A 41 -3.51 -14.62 -10.70
N GLN A 42 -2.52 -14.13 -9.95
CA GLN A 42 -1.71 -12.97 -10.37
C GLN A 42 -0.89 -13.19 -11.64
N ARG A 43 -0.71 -14.45 -12.07
CA ARG A 43 -0.05 -14.76 -13.35
C ARG A 43 -0.93 -14.41 -14.55
N VAL A 44 -2.23 -14.20 -14.33
CA VAL A 44 -3.21 -13.81 -15.36
C VAL A 44 -3.32 -12.29 -15.48
N THR A 45 -3.39 -11.58 -14.37
CA THR A 45 -3.50 -10.12 -14.37
C THR A 45 -2.87 -9.49 -13.15
N ASN A 46 -2.23 -8.34 -13.34
CA ASN A 46 -1.63 -7.56 -12.26
C ASN A 46 -2.70 -6.89 -11.39
N THR A 47 -2.33 -6.52 -10.16
CA THR A 47 -3.23 -5.78 -9.26
C THR A 47 -3.73 -4.49 -9.91
N GLY A 48 -5.06 -4.36 -10.03
CA GLY A 48 -5.72 -3.19 -10.63
C GLY A 48 -5.71 -3.15 -12.16
N GLY A 49 -4.98 -4.06 -12.82
CA GLY A 49 -4.85 -4.17 -14.27
C GLY A 49 -5.86 -5.10 -14.93
N GLY A 50 -5.84 -5.13 -16.26
CA GLY A 50 -6.75 -5.90 -17.12
C GLY A 50 -8.17 -5.34 -17.20
N ASN A 51 -8.94 -5.76 -18.19
CA ASN A 51 -10.36 -5.46 -18.35
C ASN A 51 -11.10 -6.69 -18.90
N THR A 52 -12.29 -6.94 -18.39
CA THR A 52 -13.20 -7.98 -18.88
C THR A 52 -14.52 -7.34 -19.26
N SER A 53 -15.20 -7.92 -20.26
CA SER A 53 -16.52 -7.43 -20.66
C SER A 53 -17.47 -8.54 -21.11
N SER A 54 -18.76 -8.22 -21.01
CA SER A 54 -19.86 -8.96 -21.62
C SER A 54 -20.79 -8.00 -22.36
N LYS A 55 -21.18 -8.36 -23.57
CA LYS A 55 -22.25 -7.72 -24.33
C LYS A 55 -23.53 -8.52 -24.07
N VAL A 56 -24.51 -7.88 -23.45
CA VAL A 56 -25.78 -8.51 -23.03
C VAL A 56 -26.94 -7.73 -23.62
N VAL A 57 -28.12 -8.35 -23.66
CA VAL A 57 -29.37 -7.66 -24.04
C VAL A 57 -30.15 -7.37 -22.77
N GLU A 58 -30.45 -6.10 -22.52
CA GLU A 58 -31.24 -5.65 -21.36
C GLU A 58 -32.46 -4.86 -21.83
N SER A 59 -33.48 -4.74 -20.97
CA SER A 59 -34.66 -3.92 -21.26
C SER A 59 -34.42 -2.48 -20.78
N ASP A 60 -34.64 -1.50 -21.64
CA ASP A 60 -34.62 -0.08 -21.30
C ASP A 60 -35.65 0.21 -20.20
N PRO A 61 -35.25 0.72 -19.03
CA PRO A 61 -36.20 1.01 -17.95
C PRO A 61 -37.23 2.09 -18.31
N LEU A 62 -36.97 2.92 -19.32
CA LEU A 62 -37.87 3.98 -19.78
C LEU A 62 -38.78 3.52 -20.91
N THR A 63 -38.25 2.75 -21.87
CA THR A 63 -38.98 2.40 -23.10
C THR A 63 -39.44 0.94 -23.15
N GLY A 64 -38.92 0.07 -22.28
CA GLY A 64 -39.15 -1.37 -22.28
C GLY A 64 -38.50 -2.12 -23.44
N LYS A 65 -37.84 -1.42 -24.37
CA LYS A 65 -37.23 -2.02 -25.56
C LYS A 65 -35.96 -2.78 -25.18
N ALA A 66 -35.71 -3.88 -25.89
CA ALA A 66 -34.45 -4.61 -25.78
C ALA A 66 -33.30 -3.78 -26.38
N GLU A 67 -32.23 -3.60 -25.64
CA GLU A 67 -31.04 -2.86 -26.03
C GLU A 67 -29.77 -3.68 -25.79
N ARG A 68 -28.78 -3.56 -26.69
CA ARG A 68 -27.46 -4.17 -26.51
C ARG A 68 -26.64 -3.31 -25.57
N VAL A 69 -26.23 -3.89 -24.45
CA VAL A 69 -25.48 -3.22 -23.39
C VAL A 69 -24.11 -3.87 -23.24
N LEU A 70 -23.06 -3.05 -23.31
CA LEU A 70 -21.71 -3.44 -22.93
C LEU A 70 -21.56 -3.23 -21.42
N TRP A 71 -21.30 -4.31 -20.69
CA TRP A 71 -20.76 -4.25 -19.34
C TRP A 71 -19.25 -4.50 -19.42
N VAL A 72 -18.46 -3.54 -18.95
CA VAL A 72 -16.98 -3.61 -18.98
C VAL A 72 -16.42 -3.10 -17.65
N LYS A 73 -15.31 -3.69 -17.16
CA LYS A 73 -14.68 -3.21 -15.94
C LYS A 73 -14.31 -1.74 -16.08
N GLY A 74 -14.77 -0.91 -15.15
CA GLY A 74 -14.47 0.51 -15.10
C GLY A 74 -13.02 0.80 -14.71
N SER A 75 -12.62 2.06 -14.81
CA SER A 75 -11.26 2.51 -14.47
C SER A 75 -10.95 2.24 -12.99
N GLY A 76 -9.77 1.71 -12.62
CA GLY A 76 -9.26 1.69 -11.23
C GLY A 76 -9.82 0.64 -10.26
N GLY A 77 -10.48 -0.42 -10.73
CA GLY A 77 -10.88 -1.58 -9.90
C GLY A 77 -9.99 -2.82 -10.12
N ASP A 78 -9.78 -3.63 -9.07
CA ASP A 78 -9.08 -4.93 -9.12
C ASP A 78 -10.07 -6.03 -9.55
N LEU A 79 -9.73 -6.80 -10.61
CA LEU A 79 -10.55 -7.91 -11.12
C LEU A 79 -10.83 -8.97 -10.06
N ARG A 80 -9.93 -9.17 -9.10
CA ARG A 80 -10.03 -10.20 -8.05
C ARG A 80 -11.18 -9.94 -7.07
N THR A 81 -11.43 -8.66 -6.77
CA THR A 81 -12.38 -8.24 -5.73
C THR A 81 -13.52 -7.41 -6.30
N ALA A 82 -13.70 -7.40 -7.62
CA ALA A 82 -14.69 -6.58 -8.28
C ALA A 82 -16.11 -7.10 -8.00
N GLY A 83 -16.93 -6.27 -7.36
CA GLY A 83 -18.39 -6.36 -7.39
C GLY A 83 -18.98 -5.78 -8.68
N ARG A 84 -20.30 -5.90 -8.86
CA ARG A 84 -21.03 -5.36 -10.04
C ARG A 84 -20.84 -3.85 -10.18
N GLU A 85 -20.72 -3.12 -9.08
CA GLU A 85 -20.48 -1.68 -9.00
C GLU A 85 -19.13 -1.24 -9.61
N PHE A 86 -18.22 -2.17 -9.85
CA PHE A 86 -16.94 -1.91 -10.51
C PHE A 86 -17.02 -2.01 -12.04
N PHE A 87 -18.19 -2.37 -12.60
CA PHE A 87 -18.43 -2.45 -14.04
C PHE A 87 -19.28 -1.28 -14.52
N SER A 88 -18.82 -0.60 -15.57
CA SER A 88 -19.58 0.41 -16.28
C SER A 88 -20.46 -0.25 -17.35
N SER A 89 -21.71 0.18 -17.43
CA SER A 89 -22.66 -0.24 -18.46
C SER A 89 -22.85 0.86 -19.50
N LEU A 90 -22.77 0.51 -20.79
CA LEU A 90 -22.94 1.44 -21.91
C LEU A 90 -23.85 0.86 -22.99
N SER A 91 -24.65 1.71 -23.60
CA SER A 91 -25.37 1.42 -24.84
C SER A 91 -24.38 1.15 -25.97
N LEU A 92 -24.38 -0.09 -26.47
CA LEU A 92 -23.44 -0.50 -27.52
C LEU A 92 -23.72 0.23 -28.83
N ASP A 93 -25.00 0.46 -29.15
CA ASP A 93 -25.40 1.18 -30.37
C ASP A 93 -24.92 2.64 -30.34
N LYS A 94 -25.04 3.33 -29.19
CA LYS A 94 -24.50 4.68 -29.04
C LYS A 94 -22.97 4.70 -29.10
N LEU A 95 -22.30 3.71 -28.49
CA LEU A 95 -20.84 3.57 -28.57
C LEU A 95 -20.36 3.36 -30.02
N GLU A 96 -21.06 2.53 -30.79
CA GLU A 96 -20.74 2.30 -32.22
C GLU A 96 -20.96 3.57 -33.06
N GLN A 97 -21.99 4.38 -32.75
CA GLN A 97 -22.21 5.67 -33.41
C GLN A 97 -21.07 6.68 -33.18
N LEU A 98 -20.32 6.55 -32.08
CA LEU A 98 -19.13 7.39 -31.85
C LEU A 98 -18.06 7.21 -32.93
N LYS A 99 -18.05 6.10 -33.70
CA LYS A 99 -17.14 5.93 -34.84
C LYS A 99 -17.36 7.00 -35.90
N SER A 100 -18.61 7.33 -36.20
CA SER A 100 -18.96 8.39 -37.15
C SER A 100 -18.59 9.78 -36.62
N VAL A 101 -18.81 10.01 -35.32
CA VAL A 101 -18.40 11.25 -34.65
C VAL A 101 -16.89 11.44 -34.73
N TYR A 102 -16.12 10.39 -34.41
CA TYR A 102 -14.67 10.40 -34.51
C TYR A 102 -14.19 10.60 -35.95
N ALA A 103 -14.82 9.90 -36.91
CA ALA A 103 -14.46 9.98 -38.31
C ALA A 103 -14.64 11.39 -38.91
N ALA A 104 -15.57 12.19 -38.38
CA ALA A 104 -15.83 13.57 -38.79
C ALA A 104 -14.85 14.59 -38.20
N ARG A 105 -14.04 14.24 -37.20
CA ARG A 105 -13.06 15.15 -36.57
C ARG A 105 -11.81 15.30 -37.43
N THR A 106 -11.21 16.49 -37.42
CA THR A 106 -9.94 16.80 -38.08
C THR A 106 -9.13 17.81 -37.25
N PRO A 107 -7.84 17.56 -36.95
CA PRO A 107 -7.10 16.32 -37.22
C PRO A 107 -7.57 15.18 -36.30
N LYS A 108 -7.66 13.96 -36.86
CA LYS A 108 -7.88 12.70 -36.13
C LYS A 108 -6.68 11.78 -36.31
N GLY A 109 -6.58 10.74 -35.50
CA GLY A 109 -5.43 9.84 -35.44
C GLY A 109 -4.93 9.67 -34.01
N ILE A 110 -3.93 8.80 -33.88
CA ILE A 110 -3.25 8.50 -32.62
C ILE A 110 -2.65 9.80 -32.04
N LYS A 111 -2.82 10.03 -30.74
CA LYS A 111 -2.28 11.21 -30.02
C LYS A 111 -2.81 12.56 -30.49
N THR A 112 -3.97 12.58 -31.13
CA THR A 112 -4.67 13.82 -31.46
C THR A 112 -5.66 14.21 -30.36
N GLN A 113 -5.98 15.50 -30.25
CA GLN A 113 -7.05 15.97 -29.35
C GLN A 113 -8.39 15.30 -29.68
N ALA A 114 -8.64 15.00 -30.96
CA ALA A 114 -9.83 14.28 -31.38
C ALA A 114 -9.94 12.88 -30.76
N GLU A 115 -8.82 12.18 -30.54
CA GLU A 115 -8.81 10.88 -29.85
C GLU A 115 -9.06 11.05 -28.35
N ASP A 116 -8.38 11.99 -27.71
CA ASP A 116 -8.53 12.25 -26.27
C ASP A 116 -9.98 12.68 -25.92
N ASP A 117 -10.60 13.50 -26.78
CA ASP A 117 -11.99 13.96 -26.64
C ASP A 117 -13.02 12.81 -26.65
N MET A 118 -12.68 11.64 -27.22
CA MET A 118 -13.61 10.50 -27.25
C MET A 118 -13.90 9.96 -25.86
N VAL A 119 -12.97 10.10 -24.91
CA VAL A 119 -13.11 9.55 -23.57
C VAL A 119 -14.27 10.21 -22.81
N ASP A 120 -14.43 11.52 -22.94
CA ASP A 120 -15.56 12.24 -22.33
C ASP A 120 -16.90 11.86 -22.97
N LEU A 121 -16.89 11.52 -24.27
CA LEU A 121 -18.11 11.12 -24.98
C LEU A 121 -18.67 9.78 -24.52
N TYR A 122 -17.87 8.90 -23.90
CA TYR A 122 -18.36 7.64 -23.35
C TYR A 122 -19.47 7.85 -22.31
N ARG A 123 -19.50 9.00 -21.62
CA ARG A 123 -20.54 9.35 -20.63
C ARG A 123 -21.91 9.56 -21.27
N HIS A 124 -21.97 9.93 -22.55
CA HIS A 124 -23.23 10.01 -23.30
C HIS A 124 -23.76 8.63 -23.69
N CYS A 125 -22.91 7.61 -23.64
CA CYS A 125 -23.26 6.23 -23.91
C CYS A 125 -23.66 5.46 -22.64
N THR A 126 -23.51 6.04 -21.44
CA THR A 126 -23.83 5.38 -20.17
C THR A 126 -25.26 4.83 -20.17
N TRP A 127 -25.36 3.54 -19.88
CA TRP A 127 -26.62 2.83 -19.72
C TRP A 127 -27.08 2.85 -18.28
N ASN A 128 -28.39 3.01 -18.06
CA ASN A 128 -29.05 2.93 -16.77
C ASN A 128 -28.41 3.80 -15.66
N LEU A 129 -27.96 5.01 -16.01
CA LEU A 129 -27.33 5.97 -15.10
C LEU A 129 -26.18 5.38 -14.27
N ASN A 130 -25.49 4.36 -14.78
CA ASN A 130 -24.41 3.70 -14.06
C ASN A 130 -23.30 4.72 -13.76
N PRO A 131 -22.99 4.97 -12.46
CA PRO A 131 -22.06 6.03 -12.07
C PRO A 131 -20.59 5.63 -12.24
N ARG A 132 -20.30 4.37 -12.57
CA ARG A 132 -18.94 3.88 -12.71
C ARG A 132 -18.28 4.50 -13.95
N ALA A 133 -17.17 5.21 -13.72
CA ALA A 133 -16.36 5.75 -14.80
C ALA A 133 -15.83 4.62 -15.70
N THR A 134 -16.01 4.81 -17.01
CA THR A 134 -15.61 3.87 -18.07
C THR A 134 -14.09 3.84 -18.21
N SER A 135 -13.54 2.69 -18.61
CA SER A 135 -12.12 2.60 -18.96
C SER A 135 -11.86 3.29 -20.29
N ILE A 136 -10.63 3.75 -20.49
CA ILE A 136 -10.21 4.23 -21.81
C ILE A 136 -10.19 3.09 -22.83
N ASP A 137 -10.01 1.85 -22.36
CA ASP A 137 -10.00 0.66 -23.20
C ASP A 137 -11.39 0.17 -23.60
N THR A 138 -12.46 0.91 -23.25
CA THR A 138 -13.84 0.56 -23.64
C THR A 138 -13.98 0.24 -25.14
N PRO A 139 -13.33 0.95 -26.08
CA PRO A 139 -13.39 0.61 -27.51
C PRO A 139 -12.84 -0.78 -27.86
N LEU A 140 -11.80 -1.27 -27.16
CA LEU A 140 -11.24 -2.61 -27.38
C LEU A 140 -12.28 -3.69 -27.07
N HIS A 141 -13.16 -3.44 -26.09
CA HIS A 141 -14.24 -4.33 -25.72
C HIS A 141 -15.48 -4.16 -26.60
N ALA A 142 -15.79 -2.92 -26.98
CA ALA A 142 -16.98 -2.60 -27.76
C ALA A 142 -16.88 -3.11 -29.20
N PHE A 143 -15.74 -2.90 -29.86
CA PHE A 143 -15.62 -3.09 -31.31
C PHE A 143 -15.19 -4.50 -31.73
N VAL A 144 -14.73 -5.34 -30.80
CA VAL A 144 -14.56 -6.78 -31.03
C VAL A 144 -15.95 -7.41 -31.22
N PRO A 145 -16.23 -8.11 -32.34
CA PRO A 145 -17.58 -8.58 -32.69
C PRO A 145 -17.94 -9.90 -32.00
N ARG A 146 -17.72 -10.02 -30.69
CA ARG A 146 -17.96 -11.22 -29.87
C ARG A 146 -18.59 -10.86 -28.52
N ALA A 147 -19.38 -11.77 -27.95
CA ALA A 147 -20.14 -11.47 -26.74
C ALA A 147 -19.26 -11.21 -25.52
N HIS A 148 -18.12 -11.89 -25.41
CA HIS A 148 -17.20 -11.81 -24.29
C HIS A 148 -15.79 -11.47 -24.75
N VAL A 149 -15.14 -10.56 -24.03
CA VAL A 149 -13.77 -10.13 -24.30
C VAL A 149 -13.01 -10.08 -22.98
N ASP A 150 -11.85 -10.71 -22.95
CA ASP A 150 -10.90 -10.65 -21.86
C ASP A 150 -9.63 -9.98 -22.37
N HIS A 151 -9.30 -8.84 -21.78
CA HIS A 151 -8.03 -8.15 -21.97
C HIS A 151 -7.24 -8.29 -20.67
N THR A 152 -6.23 -9.15 -20.68
CA THR A 152 -5.44 -9.49 -19.49
C THR A 152 -3.98 -9.15 -19.72
N HIS A 153 -3.26 -8.94 -18.62
CA HIS A 153 -1.86 -8.50 -18.62
C HIS A 153 -0.92 -9.58 -18.02
N PRO A 154 -0.91 -10.81 -18.54
CA PRO A 154 -0.10 -11.88 -17.98
C PRO A 154 1.38 -11.68 -18.35
N ASN A 155 2.28 -11.81 -17.38
CA ASN A 155 3.73 -11.60 -17.57
C ASN A 155 4.28 -12.44 -18.73
N ALA A 156 3.77 -13.65 -18.94
CA ALA A 156 4.22 -14.52 -20.03
C ALA A 156 3.93 -13.94 -21.43
N LEU A 157 2.76 -13.32 -21.65
CA LEU A 157 2.45 -12.73 -22.96
C LEU A 157 3.09 -11.35 -23.09
N ILE A 158 3.24 -10.61 -21.98
CA ILE A 158 3.99 -9.35 -21.99
C ILE A 158 5.46 -9.59 -22.33
N ALA A 159 6.06 -10.70 -21.86
CA ALA A 159 7.43 -11.09 -22.25
C ALA A 159 7.56 -11.31 -23.75
N ILE A 160 6.59 -12.00 -24.38
CA ILE A 160 6.54 -12.12 -25.85
C ILE A 160 6.34 -10.75 -26.49
N ALA A 161 5.43 -9.93 -25.95
CA ALA A 161 5.12 -8.60 -26.48
C ALA A 161 6.29 -7.60 -26.37
N ALA A 162 7.16 -7.78 -25.37
CA ALA A 162 8.36 -6.98 -25.10
C ALA A 162 9.66 -7.63 -25.66
N CYS A 163 9.55 -8.78 -26.33
CA CYS A 163 10.67 -9.41 -26.99
C CYS A 163 10.98 -8.71 -28.32
N VAL A 164 12.27 -8.58 -28.66
CA VAL A 164 12.71 -8.08 -29.97
C VAL A 164 12.09 -8.89 -31.12
N ARG A 165 12.00 -10.22 -30.95
CA ARG A 165 11.42 -11.19 -31.89
C ARG A 165 9.95 -11.55 -31.58
N GLY A 166 9.23 -10.70 -30.85
CA GLY A 166 7.91 -11.02 -30.29
C GLY A 166 6.89 -11.56 -31.30
N GLU A 167 6.80 -10.97 -32.50
CA GLU A 167 5.87 -11.43 -33.55
C GLU A 167 6.24 -12.81 -34.11
N GLU A 168 7.53 -13.12 -34.23
CA GLU A 168 8.00 -14.45 -34.64
C GLU A 168 7.64 -15.49 -33.57
N VAL A 169 7.97 -15.21 -32.31
CA VAL A 169 7.67 -16.12 -31.19
C VAL A 169 6.16 -16.34 -31.02
N MET A 170 5.35 -15.30 -31.21
CA MET A 170 3.89 -15.44 -31.22
C MET A 170 3.43 -16.44 -32.28
N ARG A 171 3.96 -16.35 -33.51
CA ARG A 171 3.63 -17.29 -34.58
C ARG A 171 4.12 -18.70 -34.29
N GLU A 172 5.28 -18.85 -33.68
CA GLU A 172 5.82 -20.16 -33.26
C GLU A 172 4.91 -20.84 -32.22
N VAL A 173 4.39 -20.09 -31.25
CA VAL A 173 3.58 -20.65 -30.14
C VAL A 173 2.11 -20.81 -30.52
N PHE A 174 1.54 -19.84 -31.23
CA PHE A 174 0.09 -19.71 -31.45
C PHE A 174 -0.34 -19.90 -32.91
N GLY A 175 0.59 -19.96 -33.85
CA GLY A 175 0.29 -20.13 -35.27
C GLY A 175 -0.64 -19.01 -35.77
N THR A 176 -1.81 -19.38 -36.25
CA THR A 176 -2.82 -18.42 -36.72
C THR A 176 -3.90 -18.09 -35.70
N GLN A 177 -3.90 -18.72 -34.53
CA GLN A 177 -4.92 -18.51 -33.50
C GLN A 177 -4.89 -17.09 -32.93
N LEU A 178 -3.67 -16.54 -32.74
CA LEU A 178 -3.46 -15.15 -32.36
C LEU A 178 -2.89 -14.34 -33.52
N ARG A 179 -3.17 -13.04 -33.50
CA ARG A 179 -2.59 -12.06 -34.42
C ARG A 179 -1.72 -11.06 -33.67
N TRP A 180 -0.74 -10.50 -34.36
CA TRP A 180 0.11 -9.46 -33.81
C TRP A 180 -0.50 -8.11 -34.14
N LEU A 181 -0.65 -7.26 -33.11
CA LEU A 181 -0.96 -5.86 -33.29
C LEU A 181 0.25 -5.06 -32.77
N PRO A 182 0.90 -4.22 -33.60
CA PRO A 182 2.03 -3.43 -33.14
C PRO A 182 1.62 -2.49 -32.01
N TRP A 183 2.60 -2.00 -31.25
CA TRP A 183 2.33 -1.06 -30.17
C TRP A 183 1.55 0.15 -30.69
N MET A 184 0.46 0.47 -29.99
CA MET A 184 -0.36 1.66 -30.20
C MET A 184 -0.80 2.16 -28.82
N ARG A 185 -0.98 3.47 -28.68
CA ARG A 185 -1.49 4.05 -27.43
C ARG A 185 -2.90 3.52 -27.13
N PRO A 186 -3.21 3.12 -25.88
CA PRO A 186 -4.56 2.75 -25.47
C PRO A 186 -5.57 3.86 -25.78
N GLY A 187 -6.71 3.52 -26.41
CA GLY A 187 -7.68 4.52 -26.85
C GLY A 187 -8.59 4.08 -27.99
N PHE A 188 -9.24 5.06 -28.61
CA PHE A 188 -10.23 4.85 -29.65
C PHE A 188 -9.62 4.27 -30.93
N GLU A 189 -8.43 4.73 -31.35
CA GLU A 189 -7.74 4.22 -32.54
C GLU A 189 -7.31 2.76 -32.37
N LEU A 190 -6.84 2.37 -31.18
CA LEU A 190 -6.52 0.98 -30.87
C LEU A 190 -7.76 0.08 -31.00
N GLY A 191 -8.93 0.55 -30.54
CA GLY A 191 -10.20 -0.15 -30.74
C GLY A 191 -10.56 -0.33 -32.22
N LEU A 192 -10.38 0.70 -33.05
CA LEU A 192 -10.64 0.62 -34.49
C LEU A 192 -9.66 -0.33 -35.21
N ALA A 193 -8.38 -0.31 -34.82
CA ALA A 193 -7.38 -1.22 -35.34
C ALA A 193 -7.69 -2.68 -34.99
N LEU A 194 -8.17 -2.93 -33.76
CA LEU A 194 -8.60 -4.26 -33.33
C LEU A 194 -9.86 -4.72 -34.09
N GLU A 195 -10.82 -3.84 -34.34
CA GLU A 195 -11.98 -4.13 -35.18
C GLU A 195 -11.56 -4.55 -36.60
N LYS A 196 -10.61 -3.82 -37.19
CA LYS A 196 -10.06 -4.15 -38.51
C LYS A 196 -9.37 -5.52 -38.49
N LEU A 197 -8.57 -5.80 -37.46
CA LEU A 197 -7.92 -7.10 -37.28
C LEU A 197 -8.95 -8.24 -37.21
N CYS A 198 -10.04 -8.08 -36.46
CA CYS A 198 -11.12 -9.08 -36.42
C CYS A 198 -11.81 -9.28 -37.78
N LYS A 199 -11.93 -8.22 -38.61
CA LYS A 199 -12.51 -8.31 -39.96
C LYS A 199 -11.58 -9.01 -40.95
N ASP A 200 -10.29 -8.71 -40.88
CA ASP A 200 -9.28 -9.29 -41.77
C ASP A 200 -8.95 -10.75 -41.40
N HIS A 201 -9.15 -11.12 -40.13
CA HIS A 201 -8.85 -12.44 -39.57
C HIS A 201 -10.01 -12.97 -38.72
N PRO A 202 -11.15 -13.36 -39.34
CA PRO A 202 -12.32 -13.86 -38.62
C PRO A 202 -12.07 -15.18 -37.88
N GLU A 203 -10.99 -15.90 -38.22
CA GLU A 203 -10.54 -17.13 -37.57
C GLU A 203 -9.74 -16.91 -36.29
N ALA A 204 -9.33 -15.66 -35.99
CA ALA A 204 -8.52 -15.37 -34.82
C ALA A 204 -9.36 -15.40 -33.53
N ASP A 205 -8.81 -15.99 -32.48
CA ASP A 205 -9.41 -16.04 -31.14
C ASP A 205 -8.91 -14.89 -30.24
N GLY A 206 -7.91 -14.14 -30.70
CA GLY A 206 -7.31 -13.04 -29.96
C GLY A 206 -6.13 -12.37 -30.67
N ALA A 207 -5.50 -11.44 -29.96
CA ALA A 207 -4.29 -10.76 -30.40
C ALA A 207 -3.29 -10.55 -29.24
N ILE A 208 -2.00 -10.57 -29.58
CA ILE A 208 -0.95 -9.99 -28.74
C ILE A 208 -0.74 -8.55 -29.21
N MET A 209 -0.96 -7.61 -28.30
CA MET A 209 -0.72 -6.19 -28.53
C MET A 209 0.69 -5.87 -28.04
N GLY A 210 1.55 -5.42 -28.97
CA GLY A 210 2.96 -5.13 -28.70
C GLY A 210 3.13 -4.21 -27.50
N GLN A 211 3.95 -4.62 -26.53
CA GLN A 211 4.23 -3.90 -25.28
C GLN A 211 2.99 -3.56 -24.42
N HIS A 212 1.84 -4.19 -24.68
CA HIS A 212 0.59 -3.96 -23.94
C HIS A 212 0.06 -5.25 -23.30
N GLY A 213 -0.10 -6.34 -24.05
CA GLY A 213 -0.51 -7.62 -23.46
C GLY A 213 -1.43 -8.47 -24.35
N LEU A 214 -2.30 -9.25 -23.70
CA LEU A 214 -3.19 -10.20 -24.35
C LEU A 214 -4.61 -9.64 -24.43
N ILE A 215 -5.27 -9.82 -25.58
CA ILE A 215 -6.71 -9.68 -25.70
C ILE A 215 -7.28 -10.87 -26.45
N ASN A 216 -8.33 -11.49 -25.94
CA ASN A 216 -8.99 -12.65 -26.54
C ASN A 216 -10.51 -12.59 -26.33
N TRP A 217 -11.23 -13.40 -27.08
CA TRP A 217 -12.69 -13.29 -27.15
C TRP A 217 -13.40 -14.61 -27.44
N SER A 218 -14.68 -14.68 -27.05
CA SER A 218 -15.58 -15.80 -27.33
C SER A 218 -17.04 -15.35 -27.26
N ASP A 219 -17.95 -16.13 -27.82
CA ASP A 219 -19.40 -15.94 -27.62
C ASP A 219 -19.94 -16.68 -26.39
N ASP A 220 -19.12 -17.54 -25.78
CA ASP A 220 -19.45 -18.24 -24.53
C ASP A 220 -18.50 -17.80 -23.40
N PRO A 221 -19.02 -17.47 -22.20
CA PRO A 221 -18.20 -16.90 -21.12
C PRO A 221 -17.23 -17.92 -20.53
N ARG A 222 -17.57 -19.22 -20.51
CA ARG A 222 -16.71 -20.28 -20.01
C ARG A 222 -15.59 -20.57 -21.01
N ALA A 223 -15.92 -20.65 -22.30
CA ALA A 223 -14.93 -20.80 -23.36
C ALA A 223 -13.96 -19.60 -23.42
N CYS A 224 -14.44 -18.37 -23.16
CA CYS A 224 -13.59 -17.19 -23.04
C CYS A 224 -12.56 -17.36 -21.90
N TYR A 225 -13.04 -17.79 -20.72
CA TYR A 225 -12.20 -18.06 -19.55
C TYR A 225 -11.15 -19.16 -19.84
N ASP A 226 -11.59 -20.31 -20.36
CA ASP A 226 -10.71 -21.45 -20.64
C ASP A 226 -9.67 -21.11 -21.71
N LEU A 227 -10.06 -20.34 -22.74
CA LEU A 227 -9.15 -19.83 -23.76
C LEU A 227 -8.08 -18.92 -23.15
N THR A 228 -8.48 -17.96 -22.30
CA THR A 228 -7.53 -17.06 -21.61
C THR A 228 -6.46 -17.86 -20.88
N LEU A 229 -6.85 -18.85 -20.06
CA LEU A 229 -5.90 -19.68 -19.30
C LEU A 229 -5.00 -20.55 -20.18
N SER A 230 -5.54 -21.08 -21.28
CA SER A 230 -4.81 -21.90 -22.25
C SER A 230 -3.72 -21.09 -22.98
N LEU A 231 -4.05 -19.89 -23.43
CA LEU A 231 -3.11 -18.99 -24.10
C LEU A 231 -1.95 -18.61 -23.16
N ILE A 232 -2.27 -18.32 -21.91
CA ILE A 232 -1.28 -17.97 -20.87
C ILE A 232 -0.36 -19.16 -20.58
N SER A 233 -0.91 -20.35 -20.43
CA SER A 233 -0.12 -21.55 -20.13
C SER A 233 0.84 -21.89 -21.25
N ARG A 234 0.39 -21.83 -22.50
CA ARG A 234 1.25 -22.13 -23.67
C ARG A 234 2.40 -21.13 -23.81
N ALA A 235 2.16 -19.84 -23.55
CA ALA A 235 3.24 -18.87 -23.49
C ALA A 235 4.21 -19.19 -22.34
N ALA A 236 3.70 -19.46 -21.15
CA ALA A 236 4.53 -19.76 -19.98
C ALA A 236 5.36 -21.04 -20.16
N GLU A 237 4.78 -22.09 -20.75
CA GLU A 237 5.45 -23.33 -21.15
C GLU A 237 6.61 -23.04 -22.11
N HIS A 238 6.36 -22.22 -23.13
CA HIS A 238 7.38 -21.84 -24.09
C HIS A 238 8.52 -21.05 -23.42
N LEU A 239 8.21 -20.08 -22.57
CA LEU A 239 9.23 -19.31 -21.84
C LEU A 239 10.06 -20.20 -20.91
N ALA A 240 9.40 -21.10 -20.17
CA ALA A 240 10.05 -22.02 -19.25
C ALA A 240 11.00 -23.00 -19.99
N ALA A 241 10.61 -23.46 -21.18
CA ALA A 241 11.46 -24.32 -22.02
C ALA A 241 12.74 -23.61 -22.52
N HIS A 242 12.73 -22.27 -22.56
CA HIS A 242 13.88 -21.46 -22.98
C HIS A 242 14.64 -20.81 -21.81
N ASP A 243 14.14 -20.93 -20.58
CA ASP A 243 14.80 -20.36 -19.40
C ASP A 243 16.13 -21.11 -19.11
N ARG A 244 17.22 -20.36 -19.07
CA ARG A 244 18.58 -20.85 -18.77
C ARG A 244 18.92 -20.71 -17.29
N GLY A 245 17.93 -20.50 -16.42
CA GLY A 245 18.10 -20.30 -14.99
C GLY A 245 18.88 -19.00 -14.70
N ALA A 246 19.91 -19.07 -13.86
CA ALA A 246 20.76 -17.91 -13.55
C ALA A 246 21.42 -17.30 -14.79
N ASN A 247 21.67 -18.10 -15.84
CA ASN A 247 22.29 -17.64 -17.08
C ASN A 247 21.34 -16.84 -17.98
N THR A 248 20.05 -16.77 -17.66
CA THR A 248 19.10 -15.92 -18.42
C THR A 248 19.43 -14.44 -18.25
N PHE A 249 19.98 -14.04 -17.11
CA PHE A 249 20.51 -12.69 -16.84
C PHE A 249 22.04 -12.63 -16.84
N GLY A 250 22.69 -13.52 -17.60
CA GLY A 250 24.15 -13.54 -17.73
C GLY A 250 24.91 -14.10 -16.52
N GLY A 251 24.22 -14.74 -15.57
CA GLY A 251 24.83 -15.33 -14.38
C GLY A 251 25.01 -14.34 -13.22
N GLN A 252 25.47 -14.85 -12.07
CA GLN A 252 25.64 -14.06 -10.85
C GLN A 252 26.93 -13.21 -10.90
N LYS A 253 26.79 -11.89 -10.74
CA LYS A 253 27.90 -10.93 -10.59
C LYS A 253 28.27 -10.71 -9.12
N VAL A 254 27.28 -10.61 -8.23
CA VAL A 254 27.45 -10.35 -6.79
C VAL A 254 26.81 -11.49 -6.00
N ALA A 255 27.46 -12.01 -4.97
CA ALA A 255 26.85 -13.06 -4.14
C ALA A 255 25.82 -12.43 -3.17
N PRO A 256 24.57 -12.95 -3.08
CA PRO A 256 23.65 -12.56 -2.04
C PRO A 256 24.21 -12.83 -0.64
N VAL A 257 24.05 -11.87 0.27
CA VAL A 257 24.39 -12.07 1.68
C VAL A 257 23.33 -12.92 2.39
N SER A 258 23.70 -13.50 3.54
CA SER A 258 22.76 -14.23 4.40
C SER A 258 21.61 -13.32 4.87
N ASP A 259 20.48 -13.92 5.23
CA ASP A 259 19.31 -13.17 5.70
C ASP A 259 19.59 -12.33 6.95
N GLU A 260 20.44 -12.84 7.86
CA GLU A 260 20.87 -12.10 9.05
C GLU A 260 21.67 -10.84 8.70
N VAL A 261 22.67 -10.97 7.82
CA VAL A 261 23.49 -9.84 7.37
C VAL A 261 22.64 -8.84 6.58
N ARG A 262 21.77 -9.33 5.70
CA ARG A 262 20.83 -8.50 4.92
C ARG A 262 19.93 -7.70 5.85
N ARG A 263 19.35 -8.35 6.85
CA ARG A 263 18.46 -7.70 7.82
C ARG A 263 19.20 -6.63 8.61
N ALA A 264 20.39 -6.94 9.14
CA ALA A 264 21.22 -5.97 9.87
C ALA A 264 21.58 -4.75 9.01
N LEU A 265 21.88 -4.98 7.72
CA LEU A 265 22.15 -3.90 6.77
C LEU A 265 20.89 -3.06 6.50
N LEU A 266 19.75 -3.69 6.21
CA LEU A 266 18.48 -3.01 5.91
C LEU A 266 17.97 -2.16 7.08
N VAL A 267 18.03 -2.67 8.31
CA VAL A 267 17.64 -1.92 9.52
C VAL A 267 18.41 -0.61 9.65
N ARG A 268 19.69 -0.59 9.26
CA ARG A 268 20.52 0.62 9.26
C ARG A 268 20.28 1.50 8.03
N PHE A 269 20.09 0.87 6.87
CA PHE A 269 20.01 1.56 5.58
C PHE A 269 18.65 2.23 5.32
N LEU A 270 17.54 1.57 5.67
CA LEU A 270 16.19 2.04 5.34
C LEU A 270 15.87 3.42 5.95
N PRO A 271 16.17 3.73 7.23
CA PRO A 271 15.91 5.04 7.79
C PRO A 271 16.67 6.15 7.05
N PHE A 272 17.97 5.92 6.77
CA PHE A 272 18.78 6.84 5.97
C PHE A 272 18.16 7.07 4.59
N LEU A 273 17.83 5.98 3.89
CA LEU A 273 17.28 6.05 2.53
C LEU A 273 15.90 6.73 2.51
N ARG A 274 15.03 6.41 3.47
CA ARG A 274 13.72 7.03 3.65
C ARG A 274 13.85 8.54 3.80
N GLY A 275 14.83 8.99 4.60
CA GLY A 275 15.19 10.39 4.75
C GLY A 275 15.47 11.10 3.43
N LYS A 276 16.20 10.43 2.53
CA LYS A 276 16.59 10.98 1.23
C LYS A 276 15.43 11.05 0.23
N VAL A 277 14.55 10.05 0.22
CA VAL A 277 13.40 10.02 -0.71
C VAL A 277 12.17 10.76 -0.19
N SER A 278 12.16 11.15 1.10
CA SER A 278 11.02 11.82 1.75
C SER A 278 11.16 13.34 1.85
N THR A 279 11.97 13.98 0.99
CA THR A 279 12.27 15.41 1.05
C THR A 279 11.09 16.31 0.69
N ARG A 280 10.20 15.86 -0.21
CA ARG A 280 9.01 16.61 -0.63
C ARG A 280 7.73 16.16 0.09
N ARG A 281 7.61 14.85 0.31
CA ARG A 281 6.49 14.20 1.02
C ARG A 281 7.02 12.97 1.75
N ARG A 282 6.36 12.54 2.82
CA ARG A 282 6.71 11.29 3.51
C ARG A 282 6.44 10.09 2.61
N MET A 283 7.37 9.14 2.59
CA MET A 283 7.28 7.90 1.82
C MET A 283 7.32 6.68 2.75
N ILE A 284 6.60 5.63 2.38
CA ILE A 284 6.58 4.31 3.02
C ILE A 284 7.33 3.32 2.13
N GLY A 285 8.16 2.49 2.76
CA GLY A 285 8.97 1.47 2.09
C GLY A 285 8.32 0.09 2.07
N THR A 286 8.61 -0.67 1.02
CA THR A 286 8.43 -2.13 0.94
C THR A 286 9.72 -2.77 0.44
N VAL A 287 10.26 -3.70 1.22
CA VAL A 287 11.44 -4.49 0.88
C VAL A 287 11.02 -5.79 0.20
N GLN A 288 11.68 -6.12 -0.91
CA GLN A 288 11.55 -7.41 -1.61
C GLN A 288 12.93 -8.06 -1.76
N HIS A 289 13.08 -9.29 -1.30
CA HIS A 289 14.32 -10.07 -1.38
C HIS A 289 14.06 -11.57 -1.54
N ASP A 290 13.01 -11.94 -2.30
CA ASP A 290 12.82 -13.34 -2.71
C ASP A 290 13.90 -13.79 -3.71
N ASP A 291 13.99 -15.09 -3.96
CA ASP A 291 15.02 -15.68 -4.83
C ASP A 291 14.99 -15.09 -6.25
N ALA A 292 13.80 -14.79 -6.78
CA ALA A 292 13.64 -14.19 -8.10
C ALA A 292 14.25 -12.79 -8.15
N MET A 293 13.94 -11.94 -7.17
CA MET A 293 14.49 -10.59 -7.08
C MET A 293 16.00 -10.61 -6.81
N LEU A 294 16.47 -11.46 -5.89
CA LEU A 294 17.90 -11.60 -5.58
C LEU A 294 18.70 -12.10 -6.78
N SER A 295 18.16 -13.07 -7.52
CA SER A 295 18.76 -13.58 -8.76
C SER A 295 18.89 -12.47 -9.81
N PHE A 296 17.87 -11.62 -9.97
CA PHE A 296 17.93 -10.49 -10.88
C PHE A 296 18.94 -9.41 -10.44
N VAL A 297 18.77 -8.83 -9.24
CA VAL A 297 19.60 -7.66 -8.82
C VAL A 297 21.08 -8.01 -8.68
N SER A 298 21.39 -9.29 -8.51
CA SER A 298 22.75 -9.79 -8.33
C SER A 298 23.39 -10.30 -9.63
N SER A 299 22.70 -10.17 -10.76
CA SER A 299 23.14 -10.68 -12.07
C SER A 299 24.06 -9.72 -12.83
N HIS A 300 24.73 -10.23 -13.87
CA HIS A 300 25.54 -9.41 -14.78
C HIS A 300 24.70 -8.41 -15.58
N ASP A 301 23.47 -8.78 -15.95
CA ASP A 301 22.59 -7.94 -16.76
C ASP A 301 21.74 -6.94 -15.96
N ALA A 302 21.75 -7.03 -14.62
CA ALA A 302 20.90 -6.23 -13.73
C ALA A 302 20.96 -4.73 -14.03
N ALA A 303 22.17 -4.16 -14.14
CA ALA A 303 22.37 -2.73 -14.36
C ALA A 303 21.87 -2.29 -15.76
N ARG A 304 22.12 -3.11 -16.79
CA ARG A 304 21.67 -2.85 -18.17
C ARG A 304 20.15 -2.86 -18.25
N LEU A 305 19.52 -3.90 -17.70
CA LEU A 305 18.06 -4.07 -17.72
C LEU A 305 17.36 -3.03 -16.85
N ALA A 306 17.94 -2.68 -15.70
CA ALA A 306 17.48 -1.57 -14.87
C ALA A 306 17.49 -0.24 -15.63
N GLU A 307 18.53 0.05 -16.41
CA GLU A 307 18.61 1.30 -17.21
C GLU A 307 17.60 1.34 -18.36
N LEU A 308 17.27 0.19 -18.95
CA LEU A 308 16.22 0.10 -19.98
C LEU A 308 14.83 0.43 -19.42
N GLY A 309 14.58 0.15 -18.14
CA GLY A 309 13.29 0.41 -17.50
C GLY A 309 12.24 -0.64 -17.84
N THR A 310 10.96 -0.30 -17.66
CA THR A 310 9.84 -1.25 -17.80
C THR A 310 9.13 -1.13 -19.16
N SER A 311 8.44 -2.19 -19.61
CA SER A 311 7.94 -2.30 -21.00
C SER A 311 6.45 -2.05 -21.19
N CYS A 312 5.65 -1.95 -20.13
CA CYS A 312 4.19 -1.84 -20.22
C CYS A 312 3.69 -0.51 -19.61
N PRO A 313 2.65 0.13 -20.20
CA PRO A 313 1.93 1.29 -19.64
C PRO A 313 1.70 1.23 -18.13
N ASP A 314 1.23 0.08 -17.64
CA ASP A 314 0.85 -0.10 -16.25
C ASP A 314 2.05 -0.09 -15.29
N HIS A 315 3.24 -0.47 -15.77
CA HIS A 315 4.43 -0.58 -14.92
C HIS A 315 4.96 0.83 -14.57
N PHE A 316 5.24 1.67 -15.56
CA PHE A 316 5.93 2.95 -15.29
C PHE A 316 5.05 4.01 -14.63
N LEU A 317 3.71 3.91 -14.69
CA LEU A 317 2.82 4.78 -13.89
C LEU A 317 3.11 4.66 -12.38
N ARG A 318 3.68 3.53 -11.93
CA ARG A 318 4.04 3.27 -10.53
C ARG A 318 5.55 3.23 -10.31
N THR A 319 6.30 2.63 -11.23
CA THR A 319 7.75 2.41 -11.09
C THR A 319 8.60 3.52 -11.68
N LYS A 320 7.97 4.54 -12.29
CA LYS A 320 8.63 5.55 -13.14
C LYS A 320 9.32 4.91 -14.35
N ILE A 321 10.02 5.73 -15.14
CA ILE A 321 10.70 5.31 -16.37
C ILE A 321 11.78 4.25 -16.13
N LYS A 322 12.50 4.32 -14.99
CA LYS A 322 13.52 3.35 -14.57
C LYS A 322 13.71 3.34 -13.05
N PRO A 323 14.16 2.23 -12.43
CA PRO A 323 14.64 2.22 -11.04
C PRO A 323 15.98 2.95 -10.87
N LEU A 324 16.38 3.19 -9.63
CA LEU A 324 17.78 3.50 -9.30
C LEU A 324 18.53 2.20 -8.96
N PHE A 325 19.56 1.87 -9.74
CA PHE A 325 20.47 0.78 -9.44
C PHE A 325 21.71 1.31 -8.70
N ILE A 326 21.97 0.79 -7.50
CA ILE A 326 23.15 1.15 -6.71
C ILE A 326 24.21 0.06 -6.94
N ASP A 327 25.26 0.37 -7.70
CA ASP A 327 26.36 -0.58 -7.97
C ASP A 327 27.21 -0.78 -6.71
N PHE A 328 26.73 -1.61 -5.80
CA PHE A 328 27.29 -1.89 -4.48
C PHE A 328 27.48 -3.41 -4.29
N ASP A 329 28.60 -3.81 -3.68
CA ASP A 329 28.86 -5.19 -3.28
C ASP A 329 28.88 -5.32 -1.74
N PRO A 330 27.84 -5.89 -1.11
CA PRO A 330 27.75 -6.03 0.35
C PRO A 330 28.83 -6.94 0.96
N ASN A 331 29.54 -7.74 0.16
CA ASN A 331 30.60 -8.63 0.65
C ASN A 331 31.98 -7.96 0.66
N ARG A 332 32.11 -6.77 0.07
CA ARG A 332 33.40 -6.10 -0.15
C ARG A 332 33.42 -4.66 0.33
N GLU A 333 32.27 -4.00 0.32
CA GLU A 333 32.16 -2.57 0.57
C GLU A 333 31.51 -2.27 1.92
N SER A 334 31.85 -1.11 2.49
CA SER A 334 31.34 -0.69 3.80
C SER A 334 29.93 -0.10 3.70
N PHE A 335 29.29 0.05 4.85
CA PHE A 335 28.01 0.78 4.94
C PHE A 335 28.14 2.24 4.49
N ASP A 336 29.26 2.90 4.77
CA ASP A 336 29.48 4.29 4.35
C ASP A 336 29.55 4.39 2.82
N ALA A 337 30.19 3.42 2.16
CA ALA A 337 30.22 3.34 0.69
C ALA A 337 28.80 3.15 0.11
N LEU A 338 27.94 2.34 0.75
CA LEU A 338 26.53 2.23 0.36
C LEU A 338 25.82 3.59 0.44
N CYS A 339 26.00 4.33 1.55
CA CYS A 339 25.41 5.66 1.72
C CYS A 339 25.91 6.67 0.67
N GLU A 340 27.22 6.73 0.42
CA GLU A 340 27.83 7.63 -0.57
C GLU A 340 27.33 7.33 -1.99
N LYS A 341 27.34 6.05 -2.40
CA LYS A 341 26.81 5.62 -3.70
C LYS A 341 25.32 5.90 -3.85
N THR A 342 24.55 5.75 -2.77
CA THR A 342 23.13 6.09 -2.76
C THR A 342 22.91 7.58 -2.98
N GLU A 343 23.65 8.46 -2.29
CA GLU A 343 23.54 9.90 -2.47
C GLU A 343 23.93 10.34 -3.89
N ALA A 344 25.05 9.82 -4.40
CA ALA A 344 25.49 10.08 -5.77
C ALA A 344 24.45 9.58 -6.80
N GLY A 345 23.93 8.36 -6.60
CA GLY A 345 22.92 7.77 -7.45
C GLY A 345 21.60 8.54 -7.45
N LEU A 346 21.13 9.00 -6.29
CA LEU A 346 19.93 9.84 -6.19
C LEU A 346 20.12 11.19 -6.88
N ALA A 347 21.28 11.83 -6.69
CA ALA A 347 21.60 13.10 -7.35
C ALA A 347 21.65 12.94 -8.88
N GLN A 348 22.21 11.83 -9.37
CA GLN A 348 22.24 11.52 -10.80
C GLN A 348 20.84 11.19 -11.34
N TYR A 349 20.05 10.39 -10.61
CA TYR A 349 18.69 10.05 -11.01
C TYR A 349 17.81 11.29 -11.20
N VAL A 350 17.91 12.28 -10.30
CA VAL A 350 17.17 13.54 -10.43
C VAL A 350 17.57 14.30 -11.71
N LYS A 351 18.86 14.31 -12.07
CA LYS A 351 19.35 14.94 -13.31
C LYS A 351 18.86 14.18 -14.54
N ASP A 352 18.93 12.85 -14.51
CA ASP A 352 18.47 11.99 -15.61
C ASP A 352 16.97 12.16 -15.86
N TYR A 353 16.18 12.23 -14.80
CA TYR A 353 14.73 12.42 -14.90
C TYR A 353 14.38 13.81 -15.46
N ALA A 354 15.11 14.85 -15.05
CA ALA A 354 14.96 16.19 -15.62
C ALA A 354 15.34 16.23 -17.10
N ALA A 355 16.46 15.60 -17.48
CA ALA A 355 16.89 15.51 -18.87
C ALA A 355 15.89 14.72 -19.74
N TYR A 356 15.31 13.64 -19.21
CA TYR A 356 14.23 12.89 -19.84
C TYR A 356 12.98 13.75 -20.04
N TYR A 357 12.55 14.49 -19.01
CA TYR A 357 11.42 15.40 -19.11
C TYR A 357 11.65 16.49 -20.16
N ASP A 358 12.81 17.15 -20.13
CA ASP A 358 13.12 18.23 -21.08
C ASP A 358 13.24 17.74 -22.52
N ALA A 359 13.74 16.52 -22.74
CA ALA A 359 13.89 15.93 -24.06
C ALA A 359 12.56 15.45 -24.68
N CYS A 360 11.59 15.06 -23.85
CA CYS A 360 10.33 14.46 -24.31
C CYS A 360 9.10 15.35 -24.15
N ARG A 361 9.17 16.43 -23.37
CA ARG A 361 8.02 17.31 -23.14
C ARG A 361 7.52 17.97 -24.42
N HIS A 362 6.22 18.07 -24.52
CA HIS A 362 5.53 18.92 -25.48
C HIS A 362 5.33 20.32 -24.89
N ALA A 363 5.01 21.29 -25.74
CA ALA A 363 4.77 22.68 -25.33
C ALA A 363 3.66 22.80 -24.27
N ASP A 364 2.81 21.80 -24.16
CA ASP A 364 1.57 21.79 -23.42
C ASP A 364 1.51 20.67 -22.35
N SER A 365 2.68 20.07 -22.06
CA SER A 365 2.85 19.04 -21.03
C SER A 365 2.71 19.59 -19.60
N PRO A 366 2.17 18.81 -18.64
CA PRO A 366 2.14 19.17 -17.22
C PRO A 366 3.55 19.41 -16.65
N ALA A 367 3.62 20.09 -15.50
CA ALA A 367 4.88 20.29 -14.79
C ALA A 367 5.55 18.95 -14.42
N MET A 368 6.88 18.94 -14.41
CA MET A 368 7.66 17.75 -14.07
C MET A 368 7.23 17.19 -12.70
N ARG A 369 6.95 15.89 -12.66
CA ARG A 369 6.63 15.17 -11.42
C ARG A 369 7.85 15.11 -10.50
N ALA A 370 7.61 14.74 -9.25
CA ALA A 370 8.66 14.49 -8.25
C ALA A 370 9.74 13.55 -8.83
N PRO A 371 11.00 14.01 -9.03
CA PRO A 371 12.06 13.22 -9.66
C PRO A 371 12.70 12.12 -8.78
N GLU A 372 12.25 11.90 -7.55
CA GLU A 372 12.79 10.83 -6.70
C GLU A 372 12.43 9.43 -7.25
N PRO A 373 13.35 8.44 -7.21
CA PRO A 373 13.04 7.09 -7.65
C PRO A 373 12.01 6.43 -6.72
N THR A 374 11.09 5.64 -7.30
CA THR A 374 10.13 4.82 -6.54
C THR A 374 10.62 3.39 -6.35
N VAL A 375 11.64 2.96 -7.08
CA VAL A 375 12.28 1.63 -6.97
C VAL A 375 13.79 1.81 -6.87
N ILE A 376 14.40 1.16 -5.87
CA ILE A 376 15.85 1.18 -5.65
C ILE A 376 16.34 -0.26 -5.52
N LEU A 377 17.35 -0.61 -6.31
CA LEU A 377 17.93 -1.95 -6.41
C LEU A 377 19.33 -1.95 -5.83
N VAL A 378 19.62 -2.94 -4.98
CA VAL A 378 20.92 -3.11 -4.33
C VAL A 378 21.38 -4.57 -4.52
N PRO A 379 22.44 -4.82 -5.30
CA PRO A 379 22.96 -6.17 -5.54
C PRO A 379 23.26 -6.91 -4.24
N GLY A 380 22.95 -8.20 -4.21
CA GLY A 380 23.10 -9.06 -3.04
C GLY A 380 22.19 -8.75 -1.84
N VAL A 381 21.39 -7.67 -1.88
CA VAL A 381 20.49 -7.23 -0.81
C VAL A 381 19.03 -7.33 -1.24
N GLY A 382 18.66 -6.84 -2.43
CA GLY A 382 17.29 -6.88 -2.95
C GLY A 382 16.79 -5.54 -3.47
N MET A 383 15.48 -5.35 -3.39
CA MET A 383 14.77 -4.15 -3.84
C MET A 383 14.09 -3.44 -2.67
N VAL A 384 14.09 -2.10 -2.71
CA VAL A 384 13.23 -1.25 -1.87
C VAL A 384 12.33 -0.42 -2.78
N ALA A 385 11.02 -0.57 -2.63
CA ALA A 385 10.01 0.21 -3.33
C ALA A 385 9.37 1.23 -2.40
N TRP A 386 9.07 2.43 -2.92
CA TRP A 386 8.55 3.56 -2.17
C TRP A 386 7.19 4.01 -2.69
N GLY A 387 6.27 4.30 -1.79
CA GLY A 387 4.96 4.89 -2.10
C GLY A 387 4.53 5.90 -1.04
N SER A 388 3.48 6.68 -1.32
CA SER A 388 2.88 7.59 -0.34
C SER A 388 2.08 6.87 0.76
N SER A 389 1.79 5.58 0.56
CA SER A 389 1.16 4.68 1.53
C SER A 389 1.78 3.29 1.44
N LYS A 390 1.50 2.44 2.43
CA LYS A 390 1.93 1.03 2.38
C LYS A 390 1.39 0.33 1.14
N SER A 391 0.11 0.54 0.81
CA SER A 391 -0.51 -0.03 -0.39
C SER A 391 0.24 0.36 -1.66
N GLU A 392 0.52 1.65 -1.86
CA GLU A 392 1.23 2.12 -3.06
C GLU A 392 2.66 1.56 -3.15
N SER A 393 3.38 1.47 -2.02
CA SER A 393 4.73 0.90 -2.01
C SER A 393 4.75 -0.59 -2.35
N ARG A 394 3.75 -1.36 -1.90
CA ARG A 394 3.59 -2.78 -2.24
C ARG A 394 3.20 -2.98 -3.70
N THR A 395 2.27 -2.16 -4.20
CA THR A 395 1.91 -2.16 -5.62
C THR A 395 3.12 -1.81 -6.49
N THR A 396 3.93 -0.83 -6.09
CA THR A 396 5.17 -0.47 -6.81
C THR A 396 6.17 -1.64 -6.84
N ALA A 397 6.38 -2.31 -5.70
CA ALA A 397 7.22 -3.51 -5.63
C ALA A 397 6.69 -4.64 -6.51
N GLU A 398 5.38 -4.87 -6.51
CA GLU A 398 4.72 -5.89 -7.32
C GLU A 398 4.91 -5.63 -8.82
N PHE A 399 4.65 -4.40 -9.28
CA PHE A 399 4.83 -4.04 -10.68
C PHE A 399 6.28 -4.19 -11.14
N TYR A 400 7.25 -3.82 -10.29
CA TYR A 400 8.64 -4.01 -10.66
C TYR A 400 9.06 -5.49 -10.64
N ARG A 401 8.54 -6.30 -9.71
CA ARG A 401 8.71 -7.77 -9.75
C ARG A 401 8.16 -8.36 -11.05
N CYS A 402 6.96 -7.94 -11.47
CA CYS A 402 6.39 -8.35 -12.76
C CYS A 402 7.26 -7.90 -13.94
N ALA A 403 7.83 -6.69 -13.89
CA ALA A 403 8.77 -6.22 -14.90
C ALA A 403 10.03 -7.10 -14.97
N VAL A 404 10.58 -7.54 -13.84
CA VAL A 404 11.71 -8.49 -13.79
C VAL A 404 11.35 -9.84 -14.42
N GLU A 405 10.16 -10.37 -14.15
CA GLU A 405 9.68 -11.61 -14.79
C GLU A 405 9.53 -11.45 -16.30
N VAL A 406 9.00 -10.31 -16.76
CA VAL A 406 8.89 -9.98 -18.18
C VAL A 406 10.28 -9.86 -18.84
N MET A 407 11.23 -9.19 -18.19
CA MET A 407 12.62 -9.10 -18.66
C MET A 407 13.22 -10.49 -18.77
N LYS A 408 13.05 -11.34 -17.75
CA LYS A 408 13.54 -12.73 -17.76
C LYS A 408 12.97 -13.51 -18.93
N GLY A 409 11.64 -13.44 -19.11
CA GLY A 409 10.95 -14.12 -20.19
C GLY A 409 11.43 -13.63 -21.56
N ALA A 410 11.56 -12.32 -21.78
CA ALA A 410 12.02 -11.79 -23.06
C ALA A 410 13.49 -12.15 -23.36
N GLU A 411 14.38 -12.07 -22.36
CA GLU A 411 15.80 -12.45 -22.50
C GLU A 411 15.99 -13.95 -22.78
N SER A 412 15.03 -14.81 -22.41
CA SER A 412 15.10 -16.24 -22.71
C SER A 412 14.77 -16.58 -24.17
N ILE A 413 13.94 -15.78 -24.85
CA ILE A 413 13.43 -16.07 -26.20
C ILE A 413 13.96 -15.16 -27.32
N GLY A 414 14.58 -14.02 -27.01
CA GLY A 414 15.08 -13.13 -28.07
C GLY A 414 15.58 -11.75 -27.66
N GLY A 415 15.65 -11.46 -26.37
CA GLY A 415 16.12 -10.18 -25.84
C GLY A 415 14.98 -9.22 -25.52
N TYR A 416 15.14 -8.49 -24.42
CA TYR A 416 14.19 -7.52 -23.90
C TYR A 416 14.29 -6.18 -24.64
N ARG A 417 13.13 -5.60 -24.95
CA ARG A 417 12.99 -4.25 -25.50
C ARG A 417 11.98 -3.46 -24.66
N ALA A 418 12.46 -2.36 -24.08
CA ALA A 418 11.61 -1.38 -23.43
C ALA A 418 10.87 -0.48 -24.43
N LEU A 419 9.86 0.22 -23.94
CA LEU A 419 9.11 1.22 -24.70
C LEU A 419 10.01 2.42 -25.04
N PRO A 420 9.90 3.02 -26.23
CA PRO A 420 10.64 4.25 -26.54
C PRO A 420 10.34 5.34 -25.51
N ARG A 421 11.35 6.13 -25.14
CA ARG A 421 11.23 7.15 -24.09
C ARG A 421 10.09 8.15 -24.35
N GLN A 422 9.92 8.58 -25.59
CA GLN A 422 8.81 9.49 -25.95
C GLN A 422 7.44 8.86 -25.66
N GLU A 423 7.28 7.57 -25.92
CA GLU A 423 6.02 6.88 -25.68
C GLU A 423 5.74 6.67 -24.19
N ALA A 424 6.78 6.35 -23.42
CA ALA A 424 6.65 6.32 -21.96
C ALA A 424 6.30 7.69 -21.39
N PHE A 425 6.87 8.77 -21.94
CA PHE A 425 6.57 10.15 -21.54
C PHE A 425 5.11 10.51 -21.83
N ASP A 426 4.64 10.22 -23.05
CA ASP A 426 3.28 10.55 -23.50
C ASP A 426 2.21 9.86 -22.66
N ILE A 427 2.53 8.74 -22.00
CA ILE A 427 1.64 8.05 -21.07
C ILE A 427 1.83 8.55 -19.64
N GLU A 428 3.08 8.72 -19.15
CA GLU A 428 3.35 9.21 -17.80
C GLU A 428 2.76 10.61 -17.59
N TYR A 429 2.89 11.50 -18.58
CA TYR A 429 2.44 12.89 -18.54
C TYR A 429 1.11 13.11 -19.27
N TRP A 430 0.35 12.05 -19.51
CA TRP A 430 -0.92 12.16 -20.20
C TRP A 430 -1.93 12.99 -19.40
N ARG A 431 -2.58 13.95 -20.07
CA ARG A 431 -3.59 14.82 -19.46
C ARG A 431 -4.77 14.10 -18.85
N LEU A 432 -5.22 13.02 -19.46
CA LEU A 432 -6.33 12.23 -18.89
C LEU A 432 -5.92 11.59 -17.56
N GLU A 433 -4.66 11.17 -17.43
CA GLU A 433 -4.13 10.64 -16.18
C GLU A 433 -3.89 11.76 -15.16
N GLU A 434 -3.35 12.90 -15.58
CA GLU A 434 -3.20 14.09 -14.74
C GLU A 434 -4.54 14.57 -14.18
N ALA A 435 -5.60 14.56 -14.98
CA ALA A 435 -6.95 14.91 -14.54
C ALA A 435 -7.51 13.93 -13.50
N LYS A 436 -7.11 12.66 -13.52
CA LYS A 436 -7.46 11.69 -12.45
C LYS A 436 -6.71 12.03 -11.16
N LEU A 437 -5.41 12.32 -11.24
CA LEU A 437 -4.59 12.69 -10.09
C LEU A 437 -5.10 13.97 -9.41
N GLN A 438 -5.49 14.99 -10.19
CA GLN A 438 -6.02 16.25 -9.66
C GLN A 438 -7.39 16.10 -8.98
N ARG A 439 -8.15 15.05 -9.31
CA ARG A 439 -9.45 14.74 -8.68
C ARG A 439 -9.29 13.93 -7.39
N MET A 440 -8.09 13.44 -7.07
CA MET A 440 -7.86 12.70 -5.83
C MET A 440 -8.04 13.63 -4.62
N PRO A 441 -8.59 13.11 -3.50
CA PRO A 441 -8.67 13.89 -2.27
C PRO A 441 -7.27 14.29 -1.80
N LYS A 442 -7.20 15.44 -1.12
CA LYS A 442 -5.94 15.89 -0.50
C LYS A 442 -5.46 14.83 0.50
N PRO A 443 -4.14 14.59 0.61
CA PRO A 443 -3.60 13.67 1.60
C PRO A 443 -4.05 14.05 3.01
N LYS A 444 -4.33 13.04 3.84
CA LYS A 444 -4.62 13.25 5.26
C LYS A 444 -3.36 13.66 6.04
N PRO A 445 -3.52 14.22 7.25
CA PRO A 445 -2.41 14.85 7.97
C PRO A 445 -1.21 13.94 8.29
N LEU A 446 -1.42 12.63 8.45
CA LEU A 446 -0.35 11.66 8.73
C LEU A 446 -0.08 10.71 7.55
N ALA A 447 -0.54 11.07 6.33
CA ALA A 447 -0.27 10.28 5.15
C ALA A 447 1.25 10.09 4.94
N GLY A 448 1.68 8.84 4.86
CA GLY A 448 3.08 8.46 4.69
C GLY A 448 3.90 8.42 5.99
N HIS A 449 3.29 8.71 7.14
CA HIS A 449 3.94 8.60 8.45
C HIS A 449 3.93 7.16 8.99
N VAL A 450 4.91 6.85 9.84
CA VAL A 450 5.04 5.57 10.55
C VAL A 450 4.99 5.82 12.06
N SER A 451 3.95 5.30 12.71
CA SER A 451 3.67 5.58 14.11
C SER A 451 3.72 4.31 14.96
N VAL A 452 4.57 4.30 15.99
CA VAL A 452 4.71 3.20 16.94
C VAL A 452 3.93 3.54 18.20
N ILE A 453 2.90 2.76 18.51
CA ILE A 453 2.04 2.99 19.67
C ILE A 453 2.25 1.87 20.69
N VAL A 454 2.92 2.18 21.80
CA VAL A 454 3.24 1.24 22.88
C VAL A 454 2.18 1.30 23.98
N GLY A 455 1.55 0.15 24.24
CA GLY A 455 0.31 0.04 25.02
C GLY A 455 -0.95 0.09 24.15
N ALA A 456 -0.85 -0.32 22.87
CA ALA A 456 -1.93 -0.22 21.89
C ALA A 456 -3.03 -1.29 22.05
N GLY A 457 -2.84 -2.31 22.90
CA GLY A 457 -3.82 -3.38 23.06
C GLY A 457 -5.12 -2.94 23.75
N SER A 458 -5.10 -1.84 24.50
CA SER A 458 -6.24 -1.38 25.30
C SER A 458 -6.26 0.14 25.54
N GLY A 459 -7.36 0.62 26.11
CA GLY A 459 -7.52 1.98 26.63
C GLY A 459 -7.08 3.09 25.68
N ILE A 460 -6.31 4.05 26.22
CA ILE A 460 -5.82 5.24 25.49
C ILE A 460 -4.99 4.84 24.26
N GLY A 461 -4.11 3.85 24.39
CA GLY A 461 -3.23 3.44 23.29
C GLY A 461 -4.01 2.88 22.10
N ARG A 462 -5.02 2.03 22.35
CA ARG A 462 -5.87 1.48 21.28
C ARG A 462 -6.63 2.58 20.53
N VAL A 463 -7.20 3.54 21.25
CA VAL A 463 -7.94 4.66 20.64
C VAL A 463 -6.98 5.64 19.92
N ALA A 464 -5.78 5.87 20.46
CA ALA A 464 -4.75 6.63 19.79
C ALA A 464 -4.34 5.96 18.47
N ALA A 465 -4.10 4.64 18.47
CA ALA A 465 -3.80 3.89 17.25
C ALA A 465 -4.89 4.07 16.17
N SER A 466 -6.18 4.07 16.55
CA SER A 466 -7.30 4.36 15.64
C SER A 466 -7.29 5.78 15.09
N HIS A 467 -6.96 6.79 15.91
CA HIS A 467 -6.85 8.18 15.43
C HIS A 467 -5.73 8.34 14.40
N PHE A 468 -4.58 7.70 14.62
CA PHE A 468 -3.44 7.79 13.71
C PHE A 468 -3.73 7.07 12.38
N ALA A 469 -4.32 5.88 12.44
CA ALA A 469 -4.75 5.16 11.24
C ALA A 469 -5.83 5.93 10.45
N ALA A 470 -6.77 6.60 11.15
CA ALA A 470 -7.79 7.42 10.50
C ALA A 470 -7.20 8.60 9.69
N ASP A 471 -6.00 9.07 10.07
CA ASP A 471 -5.22 10.10 9.37
C ASP A 471 -4.20 9.54 8.36
N ASP A 472 -4.35 8.26 7.98
CA ASP A 472 -3.53 7.52 7.00
C ASP A 472 -2.07 7.22 7.43
N ALA A 473 -1.78 7.19 8.73
CA ALA A 473 -0.51 6.67 9.24
C ALA A 473 -0.42 5.14 9.08
N CYS A 474 0.79 4.63 8.86
CA CYS A 474 1.10 3.22 9.09
C CYS A 474 1.36 3.01 10.59
N VAL A 475 0.67 2.07 11.22
CA VAL A 475 0.65 1.94 12.69
C VAL A 475 1.23 0.61 13.16
N ALA A 476 2.26 0.67 13.99
CA ALA A 476 2.70 -0.48 14.77
C ALA A 476 1.99 -0.49 16.14
N CYS A 477 1.05 -1.41 16.30
CA CYS A 477 0.38 -1.69 17.56
C CYS A 477 1.30 -2.55 18.44
N VAL A 478 1.90 -1.94 19.46
CA VAL A 478 2.83 -2.63 20.36
C VAL A 478 2.21 -2.77 21.74
N ASP A 479 2.27 -3.97 22.31
CA ASP A 479 1.82 -4.21 23.69
C ASP A 479 2.61 -5.36 24.33
N LEU A 480 2.57 -5.48 25.66
CA LEU A 480 3.06 -6.69 26.32
C LEU A 480 2.11 -7.86 26.01
N ASP A 481 0.79 -7.59 25.96
CA ASP A 481 -0.21 -8.56 25.53
C ASP A 481 -0.26 -8.67 24.01
N ALA A 482 0.38 -9.72 23.48
CA ALA A 482 0.39 -10.03 22.05
C ALA A 482 -1.03 -10.10 21.45
N LYS A 483 -1.99 -10.69 22.17
CA LYS A 483 -3.36 -10.85 21.65
C LYS A 483 -4.09 -9.51 21.55
N GLY A 484 -3.90 -8.64 22.54
CA GLY A 484 -4.41 -7.27 22.52
C GLY A 484 -3.86 -6.48 21.33
N ALA A 485 -2.54 -6.56 21.10
CA ALA A 485 -1.89 -5.90 19.97
C ALA A 485 -2.41 -6.43 18.61
N GLU A 486 -2.55 -7.75 18.45
CA GLU A 486 -3.10 -8.38 17.25
C GLU A 486 -4.54 -7.96 16.97
N ALA A 487 -5.38 -7.94 18.01
CA ALA A 487 -6.77 -7.50 17.87
C ALA A 487 -6.85 -6.03 17.45
N ALA A 488 -6.02 -5.17 18.04
CA ALA A 488 -5.95 -3.76 17.66
C ALA A 488 -5.54 -3.60 16.19
N ALA A 489 -4.45 -4.24 15.74
CA ALA A 489 -4.00 -4.15 14.34
C ALA A 489 -5.05 -4.67 13.34
N LYS A 490 -5.74 -5.78 13.65
CA LYS A 490 -6.83 -6.32 12.81
C LYS A 490 -8.02 -5.37 12.71
N ASP A 491 -8.41 -4.74 13.81
CA ASP A 491 -9.49 -3.75 13.80
C ASP A 491 -9.12 -2.52 12.96
N LEU A 492 -7.87 -2.06 13.06
CA LEU A 492 -7.37 -0.97 12.22
C LEU A 492 -7.43 -1.37 10.75
N GLU A 493 -6.88 -2.54 10.38
CA GLU A 493 -6.90 -3.02 9.00
C GLU A 493 -8.33 -3.17 8.45
N LYS A 494 -9.28 -3.63 9.28
CA LYS A 494 -10.70 -3.68 8.91
C LYS A 494 -11.29 -2.29 8.66
N SER A 495 -10.84 -1.28 9.41
CA SER A 495 -11.36 0.09 9.33
C SER A 495 -10.80 0.90 8.16
N VAL A 496 -9.50 0.79 7.87
CA VAL A 496 -8.82 1.56 6.80
C VAL A 496 -8.58 0.74 5.53
N GLY A 497 -8.79 -0.58 5.60
CA GLY A 497 -8.50 -1.53 4.54
C GLY A 497 -7.04 -2.00 4.55
N ALA A 498 -6.81 -3.25 4.15
CA ALA A 498 -5.45 -3.80 3.99
C ALA A 498 -4.64 -3.14 2.86
N GLY A 499 -5.31 -2.34 2.03
CA GLY A 499 -4.78 -1.84 0.76
C GLY A 499 -4.72 -2.91 -0.32
N ILE A 500 -4.29 -2.50 -1.50
CA ILE A 500 -3.96 -3.37 -2.64
C ILE A 500 -2.44 -3.60 -2.72
N GLY A 501 -2.05 -4.59 -3.53
CA GLY A 501 -0.67 -5.05 -3.71
C GLY A 501 -0.31 -6.15 -2.71
N VAL A 502 0.41 -7.17 -3.16
CA VAL A 502 0.78 -8.32 -2.31
C VAL A 502 2.28 -8.53 -2.15
N ALA A 503 3.10 -7.69 -2.79
CA ALA A 503 4.55 -7.77 -2.66
C ALA A 503 5.04 -7.37 -1.26
N GLY A 504 6.30 -7.70 -1.00
CA GLY A 504 7.01 -7.59 0.27
C GLY A 504 7.59 -8.93 0.70
N SER A 505 8.74 -8.91 1.40
CA SER A 505 9.34 -10.09 2.03
C SER A 505 9.25 -10.00 3.56
N GLY A 506 8.93 -11.12 4.22
CA GLY A 506 8.77 -11.17 5.68
C GLY A 506 7.72 -10.17 6.18
N ILE A 507 8.03 -9.45 7.26
CA ILE A 507 7.12 -8.45 7.83
C ILE A 507 6.84 -7.29 6.86
N SER A 508 7.72 -7.04 5.87
CA SER A 508 7.50 -5.98 4.88
C SER A 508 6.33 -6.26 3.94
N ALA A 509 5.76 -7.47 3.92
CA ALA A 509 4.52 -7.77 3.19
C ALA A 509 3.24 -7.30 3.90
N CYS A 510 3.35 -6.64 5.05
CA CYS A 510 2.21 -6.23 5.87
C CYS A 510 1.28 -5.18 5.22
N GLY A 511 0.08 -5.04 5.78
CA GLY A 511 -0.83 -3.92 5.53
C GLY A 511 -0.42 -2.64 6.27
N PRO A 512 -1.33 -1.65 6.38
CA PRO A 512 -1.05 -0.39 7.06
C PRO A 512 -0.96 -0.51 8.59
N ALA A 513 -1.26 -1.68 9.18
CA ALA A 513 -1.09 -1.93 10.60
C ALA A 513 -0.36 -3.25 10.85
N ILE A 514 0.54 -3.28 11.84
CA ILE A 514 1.19 -4.49 12.35
C ILE A 514 1.01 -4.60 13.87
N ALA A 515 1.08 -5.83 14.37
CA ALA A 515 1.09 -6.10 15.81
C ALA A 515 2.45 -6.64 16.23
N LEU A 516 3.00 -6.12 17.33
CA LEU A 516 4.25 -6.57 17.91
C LEU A 516 4.10 -6.73 19.42
N SER A 517 4.66 -7.80 19.98
CA SER A 517 4.75 -7.96 21.43
C SER A 517 6.11 -7.44 21.92
N CYS A 518 6.11 -6.62 22.96
CA CYS A 518 7.33 -6.07 23.53
C CYS A 518 7.18 -5.81 25.03
N ASP A 519 8.10 -6.37 25.83
CA ASP A 519 8.33 -5.89 27.18
C ASP A 519 9.18 -4.62 27.12
N ALA A 520 8.58 -3.47 27.40
CA ALA A 520 9.26 -2.18 27.38
C ALA A 520 10.36 -2.03 28.45
N ALA A 521 10.43 -2.95 29.43
CA ALA A 521 11.53 -3.01 30.40
C ALA A 521 12.78 -3.70 29.86
N ASP A 522 12.70 -4.44 28.74
CA ASP A 522 13.84 -5.07 28.07
C ASP A 522 14.30 -4.21 26.88
N ARG A 523 15.45 -3.53 27.04
CA ARG A 523 16.05 -2.68 25.98
C ARG A 523 16.32 -3.47 24.69
N ALA A 524 16.74 -4.72 24.78
CA ALA A 524 17.01 -5.54 23.60
C ALA A 524 15.70 -5.92 22.88
N ALA A 525 14.62 -6.18 23.63
CA ALA A 525 13.29 -6.38 23.05
C ALA A 525 12.79 -5.11 22.35
N VAL A 526 12.97 -3.94 22.97
CA VAL A 526 12.64 -2.64 22.36
C VAL A 526 13.38 -2.45 21.04
N ARG A 527 14.69 -2.68 21.00
CA ARG A 527 15.47 -2.55 19.75
C ARG A 527 14.96 -3.48 18.65
N ARG A 528 14.73 -4.77 18.98
CA ARG A 528 14.18 -5.74 18.01
C ARG A 528 12.80 -5.33 17.50
N MET A 529 11.93 -4.82 18.36
CA MET A 529 10.60 -4.32 17.97
C MET A 529 10.71 -3.15 16.99
N LEU A 530 11.58 -2.17 17.27
CA LEU A 530 11.80 -1.03 16.37
C LEU A 530 12.40 -1.47 15.03
N ASP A 531 13.28 -2.47 15.02
CA ASP A 531 13.85 -3.06 13.79
C ASP A 531 12.75 -3.69 12.92
N GLU A 532 11.79 -4.41 13.50
CA GLU A 532 10.63 -4.93 12.77
C GLU A 532 9.82 -3.81 12.11
N VAL A 533 9.60 -2.69 12.81
CA VAL A 533 8.90 -1.53 12.24
C VAL A 533 9.68 -0.92 11.08
N VAL A 534 11.01 -0.81 11.20
CA VAL A 534 11.87 -0.31 10.13
C VAL A 534 11.82 -1.21 8.90
N ILE A 535 11.87 -2.54 9.07
CA ILE A 535 11.71 -3.46 7.93
C ILE A 535 10.31 -3.37 7.33
N ALA A 536 9.28 -3.22 8.17
CA ALA A 536 7.90 -3.15 7.71
C ALA A 536 7.60 -1.91 6.86
N TYR A 537 8.11 -0.74 7.25
CA TYR A 537 7.69 0.55 6.67
C TYR A 537 8.82 1.48 6.24
N GLY A 538 10.08 1.13 6.52
CA GLY A 538 11.27 1.88 6.13
C GLY A 538 11.76 2.91 7.14
N GLY A 539 11.06 3.11 8.27
CA GLY A 539 11.42 4.15 9.25
C GLY A 539 10.40 4.34 10.37
N ILE A 540 10.56 5.41 11.15
CA ILE A 540 9.68 5.77 12.30
C ILE A 540 9.55 7.29 12.39
N ASP A 541 8.34 7.82 12.43
CA ASP A 541 8.07 9.26 12.59
C ASP A 541 7.52 9.59 13.97
N GLU A 542 6.63 8.76 14.50
CA GLU A 542 6.03 8.95 15.82
C GLU A 542 6.27 7.76 16.75
N LEU A 543 6.57 8.07 18.00
CA LEU A 543 6.54 7.12 19.11
C LEU A 543 5.53 7.61 20.15
N VAL A 544 4.52 6.81 20.47
CA VAL A 544 3.56 7.09 21.53
C VAL A 544 3.70 6.04 22.60
N VAL A 545 3.94 6.46 23.85
CA VAL A 545 4.08 5.55 24.99
C VAL A 545 2.91 5.74 25.95
N THR A 546 1.91 4.86 25.86
CA THR A 546 0.75 4.86 26.75
C THR A 546 0.83 3.80 27.85
N ALA A 547 1.75 2.85 27.73
CA ALA A 547 2.00 1.84 28.75
C ALA A 547 2.35 2.48 30.11
N GLY A 548 1.82 1.91 31.19
CA GLY A 548 2.07 2.37 32.55
C GLY A 548 1.61 1.37 33.59
N LEU A 549 2.05 1.56 34.83
CA LEU A 549 1.71 0.72 35.98
C LEU A 549 1.28 1.60 37.16
N PHE A 550 0.12 1.30 37.73
CA PHE A 550 -0.30 1.83 39.03
C PHE A 550 -0.25 0.69 40.07
N PRO A 551 0.70 0.71 41.02
CA PRO A 551 0.74 -0.30 42.06
C PRO A 551 -0.45 -0.18 43.02
N THR A 552 -1.05 -1.30 43.38
CA THR A 552 -2.11 -1.33 44.41
C THR A 552 -1.46 -1.24 45.79
N PRO A 553 -1.77 -0.23 46.62
CA PRO A 553 -1.26 -0.17 47.98
C PRO A 553 -1.82 -1.32 48.84
N GLY A 554 -1.04 -1.75 49.83
CA GLY A 554 -1.47 -2.71 50.84
C GLY A 554 -2.61 -2.18 51.71
N ALA A 555 -3.17 -3.04 52.56
CA ALA A 555 -4.28 -2.70 53.45
C ALA A 555 -3.92 -1.57 54.45
N ASP A 556 -2.63 -1.41 54.76
CA ASP A 556 -2.09 -0.32 55.59
C ASP A 556 -1.89 1.00 54.80
N GLY A 557 -2.20 1.00 53.51
CA GLY A 557 -2.06 2.14 52.60
C GLY A 557 -0.65 2.36 52.07
N LYS A 558 0.30 1.46 52.35
CA LYS A 558 1.69 1.56 51.89
C LYS A 558 1.91 0.76 50.60
N THR A 559 2.82 1.23 49.76
CA THR A 559 3.33 0.47 48.61
C THR A 559 4.59 -0.27 49.04
N SER A 560 4.76 -1.52 48.61
CA SER A 560 5.99 -2.27 48.89
C SER A 560 7.18 -1.68 48.14
N ASP A 561 8.40 -1.86 48.65
CA ASP A 561 9.61 -1.39 47.96
C ASP A 561 9.75 -1.99 46.55
N GLY A 562 9.39 -3.28 46.41
CA GLY A 562 9.38 -3.96 45.11
C GLY A 562 8.40 -3.34 44.11
N ASP A 563 7.18 -3.04 44.56
CA ASP A 563 6.16 -2.38 43.74
C ASP A 563 6.54 -0.93 43.41
N PHE A 564 7.23 -0.24 44.34
CA PHE A 564 7.76 1.09 44.11
C PHE A 564 8.81 1.08 43.00
N MET A 565 9.78 0.17 43.07
CA MET A 565 10.81 0.00 42.04
C MET A 565 10.21 -0.43 40.70
N ARG A 566 9.19 -1.29 40.71
CA ARG A 566 8.47 -1.68 39.50
C ARG A 566 7.74 -0.50 38.86
N ALA A 567 7.14 0.39 39.65
CA ALA A 567 6.52 1.62 39.13
C ALA A 567 7.56 2.53 38.46
N MET A 568 8.74 2.70 39.07
CA MET A 568 9.84 3.45 38.46
C MET A 568 10.34 2.81 37.16
N GLN A 569 10.48 1.49 37.14
CA GLN A 569 10.91 0.75 35.95
C GLN A 569 9.93 0.94 34.79
N VAL A 570 8.62 0.77 35.03
CA VAL A 570 7.60 0.83 33.97
C VAL A 570 7.24 2.26 33.57
N ASN A 571 7.12 3.19 34.52
CA ASN A 571 6.63 4.54 34.22
C ASN A 571 7.74 5.55 33.88
N VAL A 572 9.01 5.22 34.14
CA VAL A 572 10.15 6.13 33.92
C VAL A 572 11.19 5.49 33.01
N LEU A 573 11.79 4.36 33.43
CA LEU A 573 12.89 3.76 32.67
C LEU A 573 12.42 3.25 31.30
N ALA A 574 11.29 2.55 31.23
CA ALA A 574 10.76 2.05 29.96
C ALA A 574 10.48 3.17 28.93
N PRO A 575 9.79 4.28 29.26
CA PRO A 575 9.69 5.43 28.35
C PRO A 575 11.03 6.03 27.95
N ALA A 576 12.01 6.12 28.86
CA ALA A 576 13.35 6.61 28.53
C ALA A 576 14.02 5.72 27.48
N VAL A 577 14.04 4.41 27.71
CA VAL A 577 14.60 3.40 26.79
C VAL A 577 13.91 3.47 25.42
N LEU A 578 12.57 3.48 25.40
CA LEU A 578 11.79 3.56 24.16
C LEU A 578 12.14 4.80 23.34
N VAL A 579 12.19 5.98 23.98
CA VAL A 579 12.53 7.23 23.29
C VAL A 579 13.98 7.24 22.82
N GLU A 580 14.93 6.80 23.66
CA GLU A 580 16.35 6.72 23.28
C GLU A 580 16.58 5.81 22.06
N GLU A 581 16.04 4.60 22.08
CA GLU A 581 16.22 3.63 20.99
C GLU A 581 15.51 4.08 19.70
N ALA A 582 14.32 4.67 19.82
CA ALA A 582 13.60 5.22 18.66
C ALA A 582 14.29 6.46 18.09
N ALA A 583 14.85 7.33 18.93
CA ALA A 583 15.51 8.56 18.52
C ALA A 583 16.74 8.30 17.64
N ALA A 584 17.46 7.18 17.85
CA ALA A 584 18.56 6.77 16.99
C ALA A 584 18.07 6.53 15.54
N THR A 585 16.97 5.78 15.38
CA THR A 585 16.33 5.53 14.08
C THR A 585 15.77 6.83 13.49
N MET A 586 15.01 7.60 14.28
CA MET A 586 14.40 8.87 13.84
C MET A 586 15.44 9.87 13.34
N SER A 587 16.55 10.01 14.05
CA SER A 587 17.64 10.95 13.70
C SER A 587 18.38 10.52 12.43
N ALA A 588 18.55 9.22 12.18
CA ALA A 588 19.17 8.71 10.97
C ALA A 588 18.40 9.10 9.69
N GLN A 589 17.08 9.31 9.79
CA GLN A 589 16.26 9.78 8.68
C GLN A 589 16.47 11.27 8.38
N ARG A 590 16.94 12.07 9.35
CA ARG A 590 16.97 13.54 9.28
C ARG A 590 15.62 14.15 8.91
N LEU A 591 14.55 13.53 9.38
CA LEU A 591 13.17 13.97 9.23
C LEU A 591 12.66 14.50 10.57
N ALA A 592 11.72 15.45 10.54
CA ALA A 592 11.03 15.88 11.76
C ALA A 592 10.19 14.73 12.35
N CYS A 593 10.50 14.32 13.58
CA CYS A 593 9.85 13.21 14.29
C CYS A 593 9.32 13.67 15.66
N SER A 594 8.47 12.85 16.28
CA SER A 594 7.87 13.16 17.57
C SER A 594 7.75 11.95 18.49
N ALA A 595 8.00 12.16 19.78
CA ALA A 595 7.67 11.22 20.85
C ALA A 595 6.67 11.86 21.81
N VAL A 596 5.63 11.10 22.17
CA VAL A 596 4.61 11.51 23.14
C VAL A 596 4.52 10.48 24.25
N VAL A 597 4.80 10.89 25.48
CA VAL A 597 4.76 10.02 26.67
C VAL A 597 3.50 10.32 27.48
N THR A 598 2.74 9.29 27.84
CA THR A 598 1.58 9.44 28.72
C THR A 598 2.02 9.44 30.19
N THR A 599 1.94 10.61 30.81
CA THR A 599 2.28 10.85 32.21
C THR A 599 1.02 10.76 33.07
N SER A 600 0.76 11.72 33.96
CA SER A 600 -0.48 11.84 34.73
C SER A 600 -0.52 13.18 35.45
N VAL A 601 -1.72 13.71 35.72
CA VAL A 601 -1.90 14.82 36.68
C VAL A 601 -1.38 14.50 38.08
N ASN A 602 -1.27 13.21 38.44
CA ASN A 602 -0.67 12.78 39.71
C ASN A 602 0.83 13.14 39.83
N ALA A 603 1.47 13.58 38.75
CA ALA A 603 2.81 14.16 38.79
C ALA A 603 2.88 15.47 39.60
N VAL A 604 1.75 16.17 39.75
CA VAL A 604 1.63 17.42 40.51
C VAL A 604 0.53 17.37 41.57
N VAL A 605 -0.35 16.36 41.53
CA VAL A 605 -1.40 16.12 42.52
C VAL A 605 -1.07 14.92 43.39
N ALA A 606 -0.79 15.15 44.67
CA ALA A 606 -0.53 14.07 45.64
C ALA A 606 -1.83 13.47 46.18
N LYS A 607 -1.90 12.13 46.29
CA LYS A 607 -3.05 11.42 46.87
C LYS A 607 -2.60 10.37 47.90
N LYS A 608 -3.49 10.07 48.86
CA LYS A 608 -3.24 9.03 49.85
C LYS A 608 -3.17 7.66 49.16
N GLY A 609 -2.06 6.94 49.34
CA GLY A 609 -1.86 5.57 48.84
C GLY A 609 -1.36 5.47 47.39
N SER A 610 -0.81 6.54 46.81
CA SER A 610 -0.28 6.55 45.44
C SER A 610 1.18 7.00 45.34
N SER A 611 1.94 7.02 46.43
CA SER A 611 3.30 7.60 46.47
C SER A 611 4.23 7.07 45.38
N ALA A 612 4.25 5.75 45.13
CA ALA A 612 5.05 5.15 44.06
C ALA A 612 4.63 5.65 42.67
N TYR A 613 3.33 5.71 42.40
CA TYR A 613 2.81 6.18 41.12
C TYR A 613 3.08 7.67 40.93
N ASP A 614 2.76 8.49 41.93
CA ASP A 614 2.91 9.95 41.92
C ASP A 614 4.38 10.34 41.71
N ALA A 615 5.29 9.73 42.47
CA ALA A 615 6.73 9.93 42.30
C ALA A 615 7.21 9.53 40.90
N SER A 616 6.76 8.37 40.39
CA SER A 616 7.14 7.91 39.05
C SER A 616 6.62 8.84 37.93
N LYS A 617 5.41 9.39 38.07
CA LYS A 617 4.86 10.31 37.06
C LYS A 617 5.46 11.72 37.16
N ALA A 618 5.85 12.17 38.36
CA ALA A 618 6.65 13.38 38.53
C ALA A 618 8.02 13.25 37.85
N ALA A 619 8.69 12.11 38.04
CA ALA A 619 9.94 11.79 37.35
C ALA A 619 9.75 11.73 35.83
N ALA A 620 8.67 11.11 35.33
CA ALA A 620 8.36 11.05 33.90
C ALA A 620 8.13 12.46 33.29
N ASN A 621 7.49 13.38 34.00
CA ASN A 621 7.33 14.77 33.56
C ASN A 621 8.67 15.49 33.40
N HIS A 622 9.63 15.24 34.29
CA HIS A 622 10.96 15.84 34.15
C HIS A 622 11.78 15.15 33.04
N LEU A 623 11.68 13.82 32.95
CA LEU A 623 12.31 13.02 31.90
C LEU A 623 11.94 13.54 30.50
N VAL A 624 10.67 13.86 30.24
CA VAL A 624 10.21 14.43 28.96
C VAL A 624 10.98 15.69 28.57
N ARG A 625 11.26 16.57 29.53
CA ARG A 625 12.04 17.80 29.30
C ARG A 625 13.49 17.48 28.98
N SER A 626 14.09 16.56 29.74
CA SER A 626 15.47 16.12 29.49
C SER A 626 15.62 15.51 28.10
N LEU A 627 14.74 14.58 27.73
CA LEU A 627 14.76 13.93 26.41
C LEU A 627 14.51 14.92 25.26
N ALA A 628 13.64 15.92 25.46
CA ALA A 628 13.42 16.98 24.49
C ALA A 628 14.70 17.79 24.20
N VAL A 629 15.50 18.09 25.24
CA VAL A 629 16.80 18.76 25.08
C VAL A 629 17.81 17.84 24.38
N THR A 630 17.86 16.57 24.77
CA THR A 630 18.83 15.58 24.23
C THR A 630 18.65 15.34 22.73
N PHE A 631 17.40 15.20 22.25
CA PHE A 631 17.13 14.73 20.88
C PHE A 631 16.68 15.84 19.91
N ALA A 632 16.69 17.09 20.36
CA ALA A 632 16.59 18.23 19.46
C ALA A 632 17.78 18.26 18.48
N PRO A 633 17.60 18.75 17.24
CA PRO A 633 16.37 19.35 16.69
C PRO A 633 15.42 18.35 16.00
N PHE A 634 15.81 17.07 15.86
CA PHE A 634 15.09 16.14 14.97
C PHE A 634 13.90 15.45 15.64
N VAL A 635 13.96 15.23 16.95
CA VAL A 635 12.88 14.56 17.70
C VAL A 635 12.32 15.51 18.74
N ARG A 636 11.04 15.86 18.59
CA ARG A 636 10.29 16.57 19.63
C ARG A 636 9.83 15.55 20.66
N VAL A 637 10.05 15.82 21.94
CA VAL A 637 9.50 14.99 23.03
C VAL A 637 8.51 15.82 23.83
N ASN A 638 7.28 15.34 23.99
CA ASN A 638 6.22 15.96 24.78
C ASN A 638 5.48 14.90 25.59
N ALA A 639 4.54 15.34 26.43
CA ALA A 639 3.68 14.45 27.19
C ALA A 639 2.23 14.91 27.23
N VAL A 640 1.35 13.93 27.39
CA VAL A 640 -0.03 14.15 27.84
C VAL A 640 -0.13 13.69 29.28
N ALA A 641 -0.79 14.47 30.15
CA ALA A 641 -1.06 14.13 31.54
C ALA A 641 -2.57 13.94 31.73
N PRO A 642 -3.06 12.68 31.65
CA PRO A 642 -4.47 12.39 31.91
C PRO A 642 -4.80 12.56 33.40
N ALA A 643 -6.05 12.93 33.68
CA ALA A 643 -6.70 12.59 34.94
C ALA A 643 -7.25 11.16 34.90
N THR A 644 -8.32 10.88 35.64
CA THR A 644 -8.86 9.52 35.74
C THR A 644 -9.62 9.13 34.47
N VAL A 645 -9.02 8.25 33.67
CA VAL A 645 -9.64 7.61 32.49
C VAL A 645 -9.86 6.13 32.80
N ILE A 646 -11.13 5.71 32.84
CA ILE A 646 -11.53 4.37 33.31
C ILE A 646 -11.92 3.47 32.14
N GLU A 647 -12.63 4.04 31.16
CA GLU A 647 -13.12 3.32 29.98
C GLU A 647 -11.98 2.57 29.27
N GLY A 648 -12.16 1.26 29.08
CA GLY A 648 -11.22 0.39 28.37
C GLY A 648 -9.84 0.21 29.03
N SER A 649 -9.63 0.73 30.24
CA SER A 649 -8.33 0.69 30.93
C SER A 649 -8.12 -0.61 31.69
N THR A 650 -7.00 -1.29 31.42
CA THR A 650 -6.56 -2.47 32.19
C THR A 650 -6.20 -2.13 33.64
N MET A 651 -5.96 -0.85 33.96
CA MET A 651 -5.74 -0.41 35.34
C MET A 651 -7.01 -0.41 36.19
N PHE A 652 -8.21 -0.49 35.58
CA PHE A 652 -9.50 -0.48 36.28
C PHE A 652 -10.29 -1.78 36.04
N PRO A 653 -9.78 -2.94 36.48
CA PRO A 653 -10.57 -4.17 36.44
C PRO A 653 -11.80 -4.05 37.33
N ARG A 654 -12.86 -4.82 37.04
CA ARG A 654 -14.14 -4.81 37.77
C ARG A 654 -13.96 -4.75 39.29
N ALA A 655 -13.10 -5.61 39.85
CA ALA A 655 -12.82 -5.65 41.28
C ALA A 655 -12.34 -4.30 41.84
N ARG A 656 -11.45 -3.60 41.13
CA ARG A 656 -10.97 -2.26 41.53
C ARG A 656 -12.06 -1.21 41.37
N VAL A 657 -12.88 -1.28 40.32
CA VAL A 657 -14.01 -0.36 40.10
C VAL A 657 -15.01 -0.50 41.25
N VAL A 658 -15.45 -1.72 41.56
CA VAL A 658 -16.37 -2.01 42.68
C VAL A 658 -15.77 -1.56 44.01
N ALA A 659 -14.49 -1.85 44.29
CA ALA A 659 -13.82 -1.39 45.50
C ALA A 659 -13.79 0.16 45.60
N SER A 660 -13.61 0.84 44.47
CA SER A 660 -13.64 2.32 44.41
C SER A 660 -15.05 2.86 44.64
N LEU A 661 -16.07 2.27 44.02
CA LEU A 661 -17.47 2.65 44.23
C LEU A 661 -17.86 2.51 45.71
N LYS A 662 -17.49 1.40 46.36
CA LYS A 662 -17.67 1.19 47.80
C LYS A 662 -16.92 2.22 48.64
N LYS A 663 -15.64 2.47 48.34
CA LYS A 663 -14.80 3.46 49.05
C LYS A 663 -15.39 4.87 49.02
N TYR A 664 -15.99 5.28 47.90
CA TYR A 664 -16.57 6.62 47.73
C TYR A 664 -18.06 6.68 48.05
N ALA A 665 -18.66 5.59 48.55
CA ALA A 665 -20.09 5.48 48.84
C ALA A 665 -20.97 5.87 47.63
N ILE A 666 -20.56 5.49 46.42
CA ILE A 666 -21.30 5.75 45.18
C ILE A 666 -22.38 4.67 45.03
N PRO A 667 -23.67 5.03 44.85
CA PRO A 667 -24.73 4.06 44.60
C PRO A 667 -24.42 3.19 43.36
N HIS A 668 -24.43 1.88 43.55
CA HIS A 668 -24.25 0.89 42.49
C HIS A 668 -24.90 -0.43 42.88
N ASP A 669 -25.21 -1.24 41.88
CA ASP A 669 -25.70 -2.61 42.03
C ASP A 669 -24.62 -3.56 41.48
N GLU A 670 -24.28 -4.61 42.23
CA GLU A 670 -23.25 -5.58 41.83
C GLU A 670 -23.66 -6.43 40.61
N SER A 671 -24.93 -6.42 40.21
CA SER A 671 -25.44 -7.02 38.97
C SER A 671 -25.21 -6.15 37.73
N MET A 672 -24.83 -4.87 37.89
CA MET A 672 -24.53 -3.98 36.77
C MET A 672 -23.37 -4.51 35.92
N SER A 673 -23.45 -4.27 34.62
CA SER A 673 -22.36 -4.57 33.69
C SER A 673 -21.10 -3.75 34.00
N ASP A 674 -19.94 -4.21 33.53
CA ASP A 674 -18.66 -3.49 33.70
C ASP A 674 -18.71 -2.06 33.15
N ALA A 675 -19.43 -1.86 32.04
CA ALA A 675 -19.61 -0.55 31.42
C ALA A 675 -20.44 0.39 32.31
N GLU A 676 -21.53 -0.10 32.91
CA GLU A 676 -22.37 0.71 33.78
C GLU A 676 -21.67 1.07 35.09
N LEU A 677 -20.93 0.13 35.70
CA LEU A 677 -20.11 0.41 36.90
C LEU A 677 -19.02 1.44 36.61
N THR A 678 -18.35 1.29 35.47
CA THR A 678 -17.34 2.24 34.98
C THR A 678 -17.94 3.62 34.75
N ALA A 679 -19.14 3.70 34.18
CA ALA A 679 -19.84 4.96 33.97
C ALA A 679 -20.22 5.66 35.29
N CYS A 680 -20.66 4.92 36.30
CA CYS A 680 -20.91 5.47 37.64
C CYS A 680 -19.65 6.10 38.24
N LEU A 681 -18.54 5.36 38.21
CA LEU A 681 -17.27 5.86 38.74
C LEU A 681 -16.73 7.04 37.92
N GLY A 682 -16.89 7.00 36.60
CA GLY A 682 -16.50 8.09 35.69
C GLY A 682 -17.24 9.38 35.98
N ARG A 683 -18.57 9.33 36.18
CA ARG A 683 -19.38 10.50 36.58
C ARG A 683 -18.92 11.10 37.90
N PHE A 684 -18.63 10.26 38.90
CA PHE A 684 -18.11 10.74 40.18
C PHE A 684 -16.79 11.53 40.02
N TYR A 685 -15.85 11.03 39.20
CA TYR A 685 -14.61 11.78 38.96
C TYR A 685 -14.84 13.05 38.14
N ALA A 686 -15.76 13.03 37.17
CA ALA A 686 -16.14 14.21 36.40
C ALA A 686 -16.64 15.35 37.31
N GLU A 687 -17.48 15.05 38.30
CA GLU A 687 -17.99 16.02 39.28
C GLU A 687 -16.92 16.72 40.11
N ARG A 688 -15.69 16.18 40.15
CA ARG A 688 -14.55 16.78 40.86
C ARG A 688 -13.70 17.71 40.00
N THR A 689 -13.98 17.77 38.71
CA THR A 689 -13.31 18.66 37.75
C THR A 689 -14.11 19.96 37.58
N LEU A 690 -13.52 21.00 37.00
CA LEU A 690 -14.23 22.26 36.76
C LEU A 690 -15.27 22.16 35.64
N LEU A 691 -14.99 21.37 34.59
CA LEU A 691 -15.88 21.22 33.44
C LEU A 691 -17.01 20.22 33.66
N LYS A 692 -16.96 19.40 34.74
CA LYS A 692 -17.99 18.40 35.07
C LYS A 692 -18.24 17.37 33.95
N THR A 693 -17.24 17.13 33.11
CA THR A 693 -17.32 16.19 32.00
C THR A 693 -16.48 14.94 32.25
N VAL A 694 -16.99 13.79 31.83
CA VAL A 694 -16.23 12.54 31.84
C VAL A 694 -15.10 12.63 30.82
N ILE A 695 -13.90 12.23 31.23
CA ILE A 695 -12.72 12.18 30.36
C ILE A 695 -12.58 10.77 29.83
N THR A 696 -12.52 10.65 28.52
CA THR A 696 -12.49 9.39 27.78
C THR A 696 -11.11 9.15 27.15
N PRO A 697 -10.80 7.91 26.72
CA PRO A 697 -9.63 7.61 25.90
C PRO A 697 -9.55 8.47 24.63
N ARG A 698 -10.70 8.84 24.05
CA ARG A 698 -10.78 9.68 22.85
C ARG A 698 -10.22 11.08 23.07
N ASP A 699 -10.48 11.68 24.23
CA ASP A 699 -9.97 13.00 24.58
C ASP A 699 -8.45 12.99 24.69
N GLN A 700 -7.90 11.92 25.29
CA GLN A 700 -6.45 11.72 25.39
C GLN A 700 -5.81 11.45 24.02
N ALA A 701 -6.44 10.59 23.21
CA ALA A 701 -5.97 10.25 21.86
C ALA A 701 -5.91 11.49 20.96
N ALA A 702 -6.89 12.40 21.04
CA ALA A 702 -6.88 13.66 20.30
C ALA A 702 -5.68 14.55 20.67
N ALA A 703 -5.39 14.69 21.97
CA ALA A 703 -4.23 15.45 22.45
C ALA A 703 -2.90 14.81 22.08
N ILE A 704 -2.79 13.47 22.20
CA ILE A 704 -1.61 12.71 21.78
C ILE A 704 -1.35 12.93 20.29
N ARG A 705 -2.38 12.79 19.44
CA ARG A 705 -2.29 13.00 18.00
C ARG A 705 -1.82 14.42 17.69
N PHE A 706 -2.39 15.44 18.33
CA PHE A 706 -1.94 16.83 18.14
C PHE A 706 -0.45 17.02 18.48
N LEU A 707 0.01 16.48 19.62
CA LEU A 707 1.41 16.60 20.04
C LEU A 707 2.36 15.79 19.15
N ALA A 708 1.91 14.68 18.58
CA ALA A 708 2.69 13.86 17.65
C ALA A 708 2.74 14.47 16.25
N GLY A 709 1.63 15.06 15.80
CA GLY A 709 1.44 15.58 14.45
C GLY A 709 2.15 16.91 14.14
N PRO A 710 2.12 17.33 12.87
CA PRO A 710 2.79 18.54 12.39
C PRO A 710 2.26 19.84 12.99
N GLU A 711 1.02 19.85 13.51
CA GLU A 711 0.39 21.03 14.11
C GLU A 711 1.14 21.54 15.35
N SER A 712 1.89 20.67 16.03
CA SER A 712 2.72 21.01 17.19
C SER A 712 4.22 21.05 16.87
N SER A 713 4.58 21.23 15.59
CA SER A 713 5.98 21.25 15.11
C SER A 713 6.90 22.25 15.81
N ARG A 714 6.35 23.24 16.52
CA ARG A 714 7.10 24.23 17.31
C ARG A 714 7.04 24.02 18.83
N THR A 715 6.53 22.86 19.27
CA THR A 715 6.34 22.52 20.67
C THR A 715 7.16 21.30 21.06
N THR A 716 8.03 21.45 22.06
CA THR A 716 8.77 20.34 22.69
C THR A 716 9.02 20.62 24.19
N GLY A 717 9.21 19.57 24.99
CA GLY A 717 9.40 19.63 26.43
C GLY A 717 8.13 19.96 27.22
N GLN A 718 6.95 19.94 26.57
CA GLN A 718 5.69 20.33 27.20
C GLN A 718 4.90 19.13 27.73
N VAL A 719 4.13 19.39 28.78
CA VAL A 719 3.17 18.45 29.38
C VAL A 719 1.78 19.06 29.21
N LEU A 720 0.94 18.44 28.40
CA LEU A 720 -0.43 18.88 28.15
C LEU A 720 -1.41 18.14 29.07
N HIS A 721 -2.12 18.89 29.91
CA HIS A 721 -3.15 18.32 30.78
C HIS A 721 -4.45 18.14 30.01
N VAL A 722 -5.05 16.95 30.13
CA VAL A 722 -6.39 16.64 29.62
C VAL A 722 -7.18 16.04 30.78
N ASP A 723 -7.69 16.92 31.62
CA ASP A 723 -8.08 16.60 33.00
C ASP A 723 -9.44 17.18 33.42
N GLY A 724 -10.21 17.76 32.49
CA GLY A 724 -11.50 18.41 32.78
C GLY A 724 -11.36 19.69 33.60
N GLY A 725 -10.15 20.25 33.73
CA GLY A 725 -9.86 21.38 34.60
C GLY A 725 -9.74 20.95 36.06
N LEU A 726 -8.87 19.99 36.37
CA LEU A 726 -8.61 19.61 37.76
C LEU A 726 -7.77 20.71 38.43
N ALA A 727 -8.39 21.52 39.29
CA ALA A 727 -7.76 22.71 39.87
C ALA A 727 -6.46 22.40 40.64
N ASP A 728 -6.41 21.27 41.34
CA ASP A 728 -5.21 20.82 42.07
C ASP A 728 -4.02 20.54 41.14
N ALA A 729 -4.27 20.30 39.85
CA ALA A 729 -3.25 19.98 38.85
C ALA A 729 -2.73 21.22 38.10
N PHE A 730 -3.16 22.44 38.44
CA PHE A 730 -2.71 23.65 37.74
C PHE A 730 -1.22 23.90 38.00
N VAL A 731 -0.41 23.78 36.94
CA VAL A 731 1.01 24.11 36.95
C VAL A 731 1.19 25.63 36.90
N ARG A 732 2.14 26.16 37.66
CA ARG A 732 2.49 27.59 37.71
C ARG A 732 3.87 27.83 37.15
#